data_AF-A0A947S7E9-F1
#
_entry.id   AF-A0A947S7E9-F1
#
_cell.length_a   1.000
_cell.length_b   1.000
_cell.length_c   1.000
_cell.angle_alpha   90.00
_cell.angle_beta   90.00
_cell.angle_gamma   90.00
#
_symmetry.space_group_name_H-M   'P 1'
#
loop_
_entity.id
_entity.type
_entity.pdbx_description
1 polymer ?
#
loop_
_entity_poly.entity_id
_entity_poly.type
_entity_poly.pdbx_seq_one_letter_code
_entity_poly.pdbx_strand_id
1 'polypeptide(L)'
;MLNNVEQTTITKTKINLSQALLLGTICIVGAVMFFNFALIGVKSFESLVNKENSQEVLPATARVSNETRPAFSVPTEDIMGVLSVNKYFSEDQKIVLDINKNIIAFSVSGSVELNNRNSYARIILKDSQGNRHLVFNTDELLKDNNLNFSDICEETCHLDPLNPASLEIQIKEAKLTINQVKYLTADKTLTKTKEQIKDEQHTAKINRLNQRIKEQEFNWIAGDTGVSKLSFTEKEKLFKGNLPNTCGFLYYKAGYFPFCESADSFKGEKSNLDFDPENPFIFDWRDRHGQDWMTPVTNQLSCASCWAFGTVGAVESVINLNYNQHLDIDLSEQDLVSCSSGSTSCSTGGDPESALATISLTGVVDEDCFPYTGQNDPCANRCTDWQDRLWRTTYPVMELNKEFEIKAALLENGPQGITYDPWWHVMTLVGFGEVVSDTYYSGEVVGLSFEILENDPLIGTIYYIFKNSWGNYWGENGYGKFVIPSEDFANDTDAYLVNTPLYPPVNEPPYSIVCTDVDSDGYCWWGITPDKPADCPVSCLGEEEPDCDDANDIIGTCPEDYVCGSYPMLFSGEVVPFGDYTTFGQVSCCGDNAGEYPIQGTCCNNHRDFLEETVESYEFLLAFGSSGSGYGQFDWPNHVAVENDRIYVTDSDLNNVQIFDLDGNYLDQFGTWGYGNGQLRSPEGIEIYEDIIYVADFVNCRIQTFDLDGNFINTFGSCGTGNGQFVSAYGIDVFDNIIYVTDRSSDRIQTFDLDGNFINTFGSSGPGNGQFDTPYDISVSGGKIYVTDRGNDRIQTFDLEGNFITTFGSYGYGTGQFFQPNGIAVNNDRIFITDNNYLSKRVQVFDTDWNHVSTLSSYGSEPGQFLGVTGVDYAENKLYVMDTTNHRVQVFTLQYLPQCFLTPIPSVAPNAGTEIGF
;
A
#
# COMPACT_ATOMS: atom_id res chain seq x y z
N MET A 1 29.72 -56.69 -1.64
CA MET A 1 28.79 -57.10 -0.57
C MET A 1 27.41 -56.62 -1.03
N LEU A 2 26.65 -57.39 -1.81
CA LEU A 2 25.70 -58.46 -1.40
C LEU A 2 24.74 -58.01 -0.29
N ASN A 3 23.51 -57.58 -0.62
CA ASN A 3 22.26 -58.37 -0.71
C ASN A 3 21.10 -57.40 -1.13
N ASN A 4 20.30 -57.54 -2.20
CA ASN A 4 19.40 -58.63 -2.68
C ASN A 4 18.25 -58.86 -1.66
N VAL A 5 16.94 -58.77 -1.98
CA VAL A 5 16.17 -59.64 -2.90
C VAL A 5 14.68 -59.17 -2.99
N GLU A 6 14.15 -59.17 -4.23
CA GLU A 6 12.82 -59.63 -4.77
C GLU A 6 11.47 -59.29 -4.06
N GLN A 7 10.29 -59.25 -4.71
CA GLN A 7 9.76 -60.16 -5.73
C GLN A 7 8.45 -59.66 -6.40
N THR A 8 8.36 -59.86 -7.72
CA THR A 8 7.23 -59.78 -8.67
C THR A 8 6.10 -60.81 -8.46
N THR A 9 4.84 -60.49 -8.82
CA THR A 9 3.89 -61.32 -9.65
C THR A 9 2.62 -60.48 -9.99
N ILE A 10 2.29 -60.05 -11.22
CA ILE A 10 1.62 -60.68 -12.39
C ILE A 10 0.32 -61.47 -12.11
N THR A 11 -0.80 -61.07 -12.76
CA THR A 11 -1.79 -61.85 -13.58
C THR A 11 -3.20 -61.19 -13.51
N LYS A 12 -4.13 -61.16 -14.49
CA LYS A 12 -4.25 -61.62 -15.90
C LYS A 12 -5.60 -61.13 -16.50
N THR A 13 -5.56 -60.67 -17.76
CA THR A 13 -6.46 -60.94 -18.93
C THR A 13 -7.99 -60.69 -18.98
N LYS A 14 -8.38 -59.89 -20.01
CA LYS A 14 -9.20 -60.20 -21.23
C LYS A 14 -10.72 -59.93 -21.33
N ILE A 15 -11.04 -59.16 -22.39
CA ILE A 15 -12.11 -59.30 -23.43
C ILE A 15 -13.54 -58.84 -23.06
N ASN A 16 -14.08 -57.84 -23.79
CA ASN A 16 -15.11 -58.08 -24.83
C ASN A 16 -15.37 -56.87 -25.76
N LEU A 17 -15.73 -57.20 -27.00
CA LEU A 17 -16.03 -56.30 -28.12
C LEU A 17 -17.40 -56.71 -28.67
N SER A 18 -18.38 -55.81 -28.77
CA SER A 18 -19.62 -56.09 -29.53
C SER A 18 -20.46 -54.85 -29.88
N GLN A 19 -20.88 -54.80 -31.16
CA GLN A 19 -22.01 -54.09 -31.80
C GLN A 19 -21.80 -52.59 -32.12
N ALA A 20 -21.61 -52.11 -33.36
CA ALA A 20 -22.23 -52.28 -34.69
C ALA A 20 -23.47 -51.38 -34.97
N LEU A 21 -23.24 -50.34 -35.80
CA LEU A 21 -24.05 -49.83 -36.94
C LEU A 21 -25.54 -49.45 -36.74
N LEU A 22 -25.91 -48.18 -37.02
CA LEU A 22 -26.82 -47.77 -38.13
C LEU A 22 -27.16 -46.25 -38.10
N LEU A 23 -27.08 -45.62 -39.29
CA LEU A 23 -27.89 -44.51 -39.86
C LEU A 23 -27.91 -43.14 -39.14
N GLY A 24 -27.82 -41.97 -39.79
CA GLY A 24 -27.82 -41.62 -41.20
C GLY A 24 -28.32 -40.18 -41.40
N THR A 25 -27.59 -39.41 -42.25
CA THR A 25 -28.07 -38.44 -43.25
C THR A 25 -28.67 -37.05 -42.85
N ILE A 26 -27.98 -35.98 -43.32
CA ILE A 26 -28.35 -35.04 -44.42
C ILE A 26 -28.45 -33.50 -44.13
N CYS A 27 -27.94 -32.74 -45.14
CA CYS A 27 -28.01 -31.30 -45.51
C CYS A 27 -26.92 -30.38 -44.90
N ILE A 28 -25.90 -29.88 -45.61
CA ILE A 28 -25.71 -29.18 -46.92
C ILE A 28 -26.38 -27.80 -47.01
N VAL A 29 -25.55 -26.74 -47.01
CA VAL A 29 -25.29 -25.70 -48.06
C VAL A 29 -23.92 -25.10 -47.67
N GLY A 30 -22.81 -25.15 -48.44
CA GLY A 30 -22.53 -24.61 -49.78
C GLY A 30 -21.86 -23.22 -49.62
N ALA A 31 -20.80 -22.77 -50.30
CA ALA A 31 -19.94 -23.27 -51.35
C ALA A 31 -18.92 -22.14 -51.70
N VAL A 32 -17.64 -22.48 -51.84
CA VAL A 32 -16.82 -22.18 -53.05
C VAL A 32 -16.33 -20.74 -53.32
N MET A 33 -15.00 -20.58 -53.31
CA MET A 33 -14.12 -20.18 -54.44
C MET A 33 -12.67 -20.09 -53.90
N PHE A 34 -11.80 -21.10 -54.02
CA PHE A 34 -10.98 -21.57 -55.15
C PHE A 34 -10.03 -20.56 -55.82
N PHE A 35 -8.72 -20.92 -55.73
CA PHE A 35 -7.61 -20.76 -56.70
C PHE A 35 -6.91 -19.38 -56.81
N ASN A 36 -5.57 -19.25 -56.96
CA ASN A 36 -4.50 -20.21 -57.27
C ASN A 36 -3.08 -19.58 -57.19
N PHE A 37 -2.06 -20.43 -56.93
CA PHE A 37 -0.65 -20.46 -57.42
C PHE A 37 0.28 -19.22 -57.22
N ALA A 38 1.60 -19.31 -56.97
CA ALA A 38 2.59 -20.39 -57.13
C ALA A 38 3.89 -20.16 -56.31
N LEU A 39 4.53 -21.28 -55.98
CA LEU A 39 5.98 -21.59 -55.91
C LEU A 39 7.04 -20.50 -56.14
N ILE A 40 8.10 -20.53 -55.31
CA ILE A 40 9.57 -20.58 -55.56
C ILE A 40 10.23 -20.34 -54.17
N GLY A 41 11.18 -21.08 -53.60
CA GLY A 41 11.94 -22.28 -53.94
C GLY A 41 12.87 -22.54 -52.74
N VAL A 42 12.79 -23.73 -52.13
CA VAL A 42 13.67 -24.15 -51.03
C VAL A 42 14.72 -25.09 -51.61
N LYS A 43 15.98 -24.67 -51.62
CA LYS A 43 17.16 -25.54 -51.74
C LYS A 43 18.35 -24.91 -51.02
N SER A 44 18.67 -25.44 -49.84
CA SER A 44 20.00 -25.93 -49.44
C SER A 44 20.11 -25.93 -47.91
N PHE A 45 19.87 -27.11 -47.32
CA PHE A 45 20.28 -27.46 -45.97
C PHE A 45 20.96 -28.82 -46.12
N GLU A 46 22.29 -28.85 -46.06
CA GLU A 46 23.10 -30.03 -45.76
C GLU A 46 24.58 -29.62 -45.63
N SER A 47 25.25 -30.20 -44.63
CA SER A 47 26.62 -29.94 -44.14
C SER A 47 26.71 -28.78 -43.13
N LEU A 48 27.06 -28.95 -41.85
CA LEU A 48 27.90 -29.96 -41.20
C LEU A 48 27.42 -30.23 -39.76
N VAL A 49 27.08 -31.48 -39.47
CA VAL A 49 27.06 -32.07 -38.12
C VAL A 49 28.14 -33.15 -38.12
N ASN A 50 29.15 -32.98 -37.25
CA ASN A 50 29.92 -34.00 -36.53
C ASN A 50 31.39 -33.61 -36.36
N LYS A 51 31.76 -33.26 -35.13
CA LYS A 51 32.89 -33.89 -34.44
C LYS A 51 32.82 -33.65 -32.93
N GLU A 52 32.54 -34.73 -32.22
CA GLU A 52 32.70 -34.85 -30.77
C GLU A 52 34.18 -34.88 -30.35
N ASN A 53 34.36 -34.60 -29.05
CA ASN A 53 35.43 -35.01 -28.12
C ASN A 53 36.75 -34.22 -28.11
N SER A 54 36.88 -33.36 -27.10
CA SER A 54 37.77 -33.62 -25.93
C SER A 54 37.60 -32.52 -24.88
N GLN A 55 37.01 -32.87 -23.72
CA GLN A 55 37.12 -32.06 -22.50
C GLN A 55 38.51 -32.32 -21.88
N GLU A 56 39.39 -31.32 -21.94
CA GLU A 56 40.50 -31.19 -21.01
C GLU A 56 40.11 -30.18 -19.91
N VAL A 57 40.10 -30.68 -18.68
CA VAL A 57 39.97 -29.88 -17.46
C VAL A 57 41.30 -29.15 -17.24
N LEU A 58 41.28 -27.82 -17.30
CA LEU A 58 42.38 -26.95 -16.88
C LEU A 58 41.93 -26.08 -15.68
N PRO A 59 42.83 -25.77 -14.72
CA PRO A 59 42.47 -25.20 -13.44
C PRO A 59 42.09 -23.72 -13.54
N ALA A 60 41.30 -23.26 -12.56
CA ALA A 60 40.81 -21.91 -12.41
C ALA A 60 41.91 -20.84 -12.46
N THR A 61 41.93 -20.07 -13.55
CA THR A 61 42.47 -18.71 -13.60
C THR A 61 41.39 -17.83 -14.20
N ALA A 62 41.05 -16.74 -13.49
CA ALA A 62 40.01 -15.77 -13.82
C ALA A 62 39.86 -15.55 -15.33
N ARG A 63 38.81 -16.13 -15.93
CA ARG A 63 38.36 -15.74 -17.27
C ARG A 63 37.52 -14.49 -17.09
N VAL A 64 38.09 -13.35 -17.45
CA VAL A 64 37.32 -12.16 -17.82
C VAL A 64 36.51 -12.56 -19.05
N SER A 65 35.22 -12.84 -18.89
CA SER A 65 34.30 -12.86 -20.02
C SER A 65 34.08 -11.41 -20.45
N ASN A 66 34.72 -11.01 -21.54
CA ASN A 66 34.44 -9.75 -22.20
C ASN A 66 33.20 -9.98 -23.09
N GLU A 67 32.03 -9.58 -22.64
CA GLU A 67 30.90 -9.46 -23.56
C GLU A 67 31.24 -8.41 -24.62
N THR A 68 31.22 -8.82 -25.88
CA THR A 68 31.35 -7.92 -27.04
C THR A 68 29.97 -7.66 -27.61
N ARG A 69 29.48 -6.41 -27.53
CA ARG A 69 28.21 -6.00 -28.15
C ARG A 69 28.37 -6.12 -29.68
N PRO A 70 27.59 -6.95 -30.41
CA PRO A 70 27.44 -6.73 -31.84
C PRO A 70 26.74 -5.39 -31.99
N ALA A 71 27.53 -4.38 -32.33
CA ALA A 71 27.08 -3.01 -32.43
C ALA A 71 26.20 -2.85 -33.65
N PHE A 72 25.12 -2.10 -33.48
CA PHE A 72 24.52 -1.47 -34.64
C PHE A 72 25.47 -0.35 -35.07
N SER A 73 26.07 -0.50 -36.24
CA SER A 73 27.07 0.41 -36.78
C SER A 73 26.57 1.13 -38.01
N VAL A 74 27.21 2.26 -38.36
CA VAL A 74 26.88 3.04 -39.56
C VAL A 74 26.92 2.12 -40.81
N PRO A 75 25.83 2.01 -41.60
CA PRO A 75 25.74 1.05 -42.70
C PRO A 75 26.42 1.57 -43.98
N THR A 76 27.75 1.70 -43.94
CA THR A 76 28.54 2.15 -45.09
C THR A 76 29.94 1.53 -45.15
N GLU A 77 30.43 1.36 -46.38
CA GLU A 77 31.84 1.05 -46.68
C GLU A 77 32.67 2.32 -46.96
N ASP A 78 32.04 3.51 -46.92
CA ASP A 78 32.71 4.78 -47.17
C ASP A 78 33.76 5.11 -46.10
N ILE A 79 34.77 5.87 -46.52
CA ILE A 79 35.83 6.35 -45.62
C ILE A 79 35.22 7.28 -44.56
N MET A 80 35.11 6.77 -43.33
CA MET A 80 34.75 7.55 -42.16
C MET A 80 35.93 8.41 -41.69
N GLY A 81 35.65 9.63 -41.23
CA GLY A 81 36.59 10.37 -40.41
C GLY A 81 36.79 9.65 -39.09
N VAL A 82 38.04 9.55 -38.62
CA VAL A 82 38.38 8.86 -37.36
C VAL A 82 39.12 9.82 -36.46
N LEU A 83 38.68 9.91 -35.20
CA LEU A 83 39.35 10.66 -34.15
C LEU A 83 39.64 9.72 -32.98
N SER A 84 40.92 9.55 -32.65
CA SER A 84 41.33 8.84 -31.44
C SER A 84 41.06 9.72 -30.22
N VAL A 85 40.29 9.21 -29.28
CA VAL A 85 39.95 9.91 -28.03
C VAL A 85 40.81 9.37 -26.89
N ASN A 86 40.83 8.06 -26.68
CA ASN A 86 41.55 7.34 -25.63
C ASN A 86 41.41 8.00 -24.25
N LYS A 87 40.16 8.28 -23.84
CA LYS A 87 39.84 8.88 -22.54
C LYS A 87 39.02 7.94 -21.67
N TYR A 88 39.22 8.10 -20.37
CA TYR A 88 38.54 7.38 -19.30
C TYR A 88 37.66 8.36 -18.50
N PHE A 89 36.50 7.89 -18.08
CA PHE A 89 35.50 8.64 -17.33
C PHE A 89 34.93 7.79 -16.20
N SER A 90 34.73 8.40 -15.03
CA SER A 90 34.04 7.80 -13.88
C SER A 90 33.02 8.78 -13.26
N GLU A 91 32.77 9.89 -13.93
CA GLU A 91 31.86 10.97 -13.54
C GLU A 91 31.39 11.70 -14.81
N ASP A 92 30.35 12.50 -14.67
CA ASP A 92 29.80 13.30 -15.76
C ASP A 92 30.83 14.29 -16.31
N GLN A 93 31.07 14.25 -17.63
CA GLN A 93 32.04 15.13 -18.28
C GLN A 93 31.63 15.54 -19.68
N LYS A 94 32.26 16.62 -20.17
CA LYS A 94 32.08 17.14 -21.53
C LYS A 94 33.37 17.05 -22.34
N ILE A 95 33.28 16.52 -23.55
CA ILE A 95 34.38 16.48 -24.53
C ILE A 95 34.02 17.41 -25.69
N VAL A 96 34.78 18.48 -25.89
CA VAL A 96 34.63 19.32 -27.09
C VAL A 96 35.17 18.57 -28.31
N LEU A 97 34.41 18.55 -29.40
CA LEU A 97 34.80 17.91 -30.65
C LEU A 97 35.33 18.98 -31.63
N ASP A 98 36.54 18.78 -32.16
CA ASP A 98 37.09 19.65 -33.22
C ASP A 98 36.75 19.08 -34.60
N ILE A 99 35.46 19.06 -34.93
CA ILE A 99 34.95 18.59 -36.22
C ILE A 99 34.26 19.75 -36.92
N ASN A 100 35.03 20.48 -37.73
CA ASN A 100 34.57 21.68 -38.45
C ASN A 100 33.79 21.35 -39.75
N LYS A 101 32.97 20.30 -39.74
CA LYS A 101 32.19 19.83 -40.91
C LYS A 101 30.81 19.36 -40.49
N ASN A 102 29.85 19.47 -41.40
CA ASN A 102 28.55 18.83 -41.20
C ASN A 102 28.67 17.31 -41.34
N ILE A 103 28.08 16.58 -40.40
CA ILE A 103 28.06 15.13 -40.36
C ILE A 103 26.64 14.59 -40.51
N ILE A 104 26.53 13.37 -41.01
CA ILE A 104 25.28 12.62 -41.19
C ILE A 104 25.29 11.27 -40.47
N ALA A 105 26.40 10.89 -39.85
CA ALA A 105 26.47 9.73 -38.94
C ALA A 105 27.62 9.92 -37.95
N PHE A 106 27.46 9.38 -36.75
CA PHE A 106 28.45 9.44 -35.68
C PHE A 106 28.42 8.15 -34.86
N SER A 107 29.58 7.53 -34.61
CA SER A 107 29.68 6.30 -33.82
C SER A 107 30.88 6.30 -32.87
N VAL A 108 30.81 5.47 -31.82
CA VAL A 108 31.81 5.41 -30.75
C VAL A 108 32.29 3.97 -30.54
N SER A 109 33.55 3.80 -30.15
CA SER A 109 34.08 2.50 -29.70
C SER A 109 34.76 2.67 -28.35
N GLY A 110 34.65 1.67 -27.50
CA GLY A 110 35.05 1.77 -26.11
C GLY A 110 34.72 0.54 -25.29
N SER A 111 34.79 0.73 -23.98
CA SER A 111 34.40 -0.26 -22.99
C SER A 111 33.73 0.44 -21.81
N VAL A 112 32.82 -0.26 -21.15
CA VAL A 112 32.19 0.19 -19.90
C VAL A 112 32.24 -0.92 -18.86
N GLU A 113 32.47 -0.54 -17.62
CA GLU A 113 32.38 -1.36 -16.42
C GLU A 113 31.28 -0.77 -15.53
N LEU A 114 30.23 -1.54 -15.23
CA LEU A 114 29.14 -1.18 -14.33
C LEU A 114 29.41 -1.73 -12.94
N ASN A 115 29.09 -0.97 -11.88
CA ASN A 115 29.29 -1.48 -10.52
C ASN A 115 28.13 -2.40 -10.09
N ASN A 116 26.90 -2.09 -10.50
CA ASN A 116 25.66 -2.80 -10.18
C ASN A 116 24.62 -2.66 -11.31
N ARG A 117 23.43 -3.23 -11.15
CA ARG A 117 22.36 -3.19 -12.17
C ARG A 117 21.74 -1.80 -12.37
N ASN A 118 21.74 -0.94 -11.37
CA ASN A 118 21.25 0.44 -11.45
C ASN A 118 22.28 1.41 -12.10
N SER A 119 23.52 0.95 -12.25
CA SER A 119 24.59 1.70 -12.89
C SER A 119 24.26 1.97 -14.36
N TYR A 120 24.69 3.12 -14.88
CA TYR A 120 24.62 3.38 -16.31
C TYR A 120 25.75 4.27 -16.81
N ALA A 121 26.01 4.16 -18.11
CA ALA A 121 26.86 5.09 -18.85
C ALA A 121 26.19 5.50 -20.16
N ARG A 122 26.18 6.80 -20.45
CA ARG A 122 25.66 7.34 -21.71
C ARG A 122 26.66 8.24 -22.40
N ILE A 123 26.67 8.16 -23.72
CA ILE A 123 27.41 9.08 -24.58
C ILE A 123 26.39 9.79 -25.46
N ILE A 124 26.30 11.10 -25.31
CA ILE A 124 25.32 11.94 -26.01
C ILE A 124 26.08 12.94 -26.89
N LEU A 125 25.74 12.95 -28.18
CA LEU A 125 26.26 13.93 -29.12
C LEU A 125 25.43 15.20 -29.05
N LYS A 126 26.09 16.33 -28.79
CA LYS A 126 25.48 17.65 -28.82
C LYS A 126 25.94 18.43 -30.04
N ASP A 127 24.98 18.94 -30.80
CA ASP A 127 25.26 19.79 -31.95
C ASP A 127 25.50 21.27 -31.54
N SER A 128 25.93 22.08 -32.49
CA SER A 128 26.16 23.52 -32.30
C SER A 128 24.90 24.34 -31.96
N GLN A 129 23.71 23.80 -32.20
CA GLN A 129 22.42 24.41 -31.86
C GLN A 129 21.95 23.99 -30.46
N GLY A 130 22.62 23.03 -29.84
CA GLY A 130 22.31 22.50 -28.52
C GLY A 130 21.42 21.24 -28.53
N ASN A 131 21.04 20.72 -29.71
CA ASN A 131 20.27 19.48 -29.81
C ASN A 131 21.13 18.29 -29.36
N ARG A 132 20.50 17.34 -28.67
CA ARG A 132 21.13 16.17 -28.07
C ARG A 132 20.66 14.91 -28.77
N HIS A 133 21.61 14.03 -29.11
CA HIS A 133 21.36 12.76 -29.79
C HIS A 133 22.09 11.63 -29.06
N LEU A 134 21.39 10.55 -28.72
CA LEU A 134 22.00 9.44 -28.01
C LEU A 134 22.92 8.64 -28.94
N VAL A 135 24.17 8.44 -28.53
CA VAL A 135 25.16 7.65 -29.29
C VAL A 135 25.32 6.26 -28.68
N PHE A 136 25.28 6.17 -27.36
CA PHE A 136 25.47 4.94 -26.59
C PHE A 136 24.70 5.02 -25.27
N ASN A 137 24.05 3.91 -24.89
CA ASN A 137 23.41 3.70 -23.60
C ASN A 137 23.66 2.27 -23.11
N THR A 138 23.59 2.07 -21.79
CA THR A 138 23.72 0.78 -21.12
C THR A 138 22.38 0.23 -20.64
N ASP A 139 21.25 0.70 -21.19
CA ASP A 139 19.87 0.35 -20.80
C ASP A 139 19.43 -1.06 -21.22
N GLU A 140 20.36 -1.99 -21.30
CA GLU A 140 20.13 -3.39 -21.63
C GLU A 140 20.46 -4.24 -20.40
N LEU A 141 19.67 -5.28 -20.10
CA LEU A 141 19.95 -6.24 -19.04
C LEU A 141 21.29 -6.94 -19.33
N LEU A 142 22.38 -6.44 -18.75
CA LEU A 142 23.71 -7.02 -18.92
C LEU A 142 23.85 -8.26 -18.05
N LYS A 143 24.51 -9.29 -18.60
CA LYS A 143 24.86 -10.49 -17.83
C LYS A 143 26.14 -10.26 -17.03
N ASP A 144 27.11 -9.62 -17.65
CA ASP A 144 28.38 -9.25 -17.04
C ASP A 144 28.43 -7.74 -16.85
N ASN A 145 29.04 -7.30 -15.75
CA ASN A 145 29.28 -5.89 -15.47
C ASN A 145 30.24 -5.21 -16.46
N ASN A 146 30.82 -5.93 -17.42
CA ASN A 146 31.80 -5.40 -18.37
C ASN A 146 31.32 -5.57 -19.80
N LEU A 147 31.29 -4.48 -20.55
CA LEU A 147 30.84 -4.46 -21.94
C LEU A 147 31.86 -3.75 -22.82
N ASN A 148 32.32 -4.44 -23.87
CA ASN A 148 33.07 -3.81 -24.95
C ASN A 148 32.14 -3.51 -26.13
N PHE A 149 32.29 -2.33 -26.73
CA PHE A 149 31.49 -1.90 -27.87
C PHE A 149 32.39 -1.28 -28.95
N SER A 150 32.02 -1.50 -30.22
CA SER A 150 32.78 -1.00 -31.36
C SER A 150 31.86 -0.39 -32.39
N ASP A 151 32.15 0.83 -32.81
CA ASP A 151 31.42 1.58 -33.85
C ASP A 151 29.90 1.67 -33.61
N ILE A 152 29.49 1.81 -32.36
CA ILE A 152 28.09 1.88 -32.00
C ILE A 152 27.49 3.27 -32.24
N CYS A 153 26.27 3.31 -32.75
CA CYS A 153 25.49 4.51 -32.92
C CYS A 153 24.02 4.22 -32.61
N GLU A 154 23.50 4.67 -31.48
CA GLU A 154 22.08 4.48 -31.14
C GLU A 154 21.20 5.35 -32.06
N GLU A 155 21.02 6.63 -31.77
CA GLU A 155 20.24 7.54 -32.62
C GLU A 155 21.07 8.20 -33.72
N THR A 156 22.39 7.98 -33.71
CA THR A 156 23.35 8.72 -34.53
C THR A 156 23.84 7.96 -35.77
N CYS A 157 23.26 6.81 -36.11
CA CYS A 157 23.66 6.08 -37.33
C CYS A 157 23.21 6.78 -38.62
N HIS A 158 22.16 7.59 -38.57
CA HIS A 158 21.69 8.42 -39.67
C HIS A 158 21.07 9.71 -39.13
N LEU A 159 21.81 10.80 -39.26
CA LEU A 159 21.45 12.14 -38.79
C LEU A 159 21.06 13.02 -39.97
N ASP A 160 20.17 13.97 -39.70
CA ASP A 160 20.07 15.14 -40.57
C ASP A 160 21.37 15.93 -40.48
N PRO A 161 21.83 16.57 -41.57
CA PRO A 161 23.14 17.24 -41.58
C PRO A 161 23.30 18.24 -40.43
N LEU A 162 24.19 17.94 -39.48
CA LEU A 162 24.43 18.76 -38.29
C LEU A 162 25.91 19.04 -38.07
N ASN A 163 26.21 20.11 -37.33
CA ASN A 163 27.56 20.44 -36.92
C ASN A 163 27.78 19.98 -35.45
N PRO A 164 28.65 18.99 -35.20
CA PRO A 164 28.85 18.43 -33.87
C PRO A 164 29.73 19.37 -33.03
N ALA A 165 29.28 19.69 -31.81
CA ALA A 165 30.00 20.59 -30.91
C ALA A 165 30.73 19.84 -29.77
N SER A 166 30.07 18.86 -29.16
CA SER A 166 30.63 18.12 -28.02
C SER A 166 29.98 16.77 -27.78
N LEU A 167 30.66 15.91 -27.02
CA LEU A 167 30.05 14.77 -26.33
C LEU A 167 29.76 15.13 -24.88
N GLU A 168 28.55 14.85 -24.44
CA GLU A 168 28.15 14.84 -23.03
C GLU A 168 28.19 13.38 -22.55
N ILE A 169 28.95 13.13 -21.49
CA ILE A 169 29.12 11.83 -20.86
C ILE A 169 28.34 11.86 -19.56
N GLN A 170 27.40 10.93 -19.39
CA GLN A 170 26.65 10.73 -18.15
C GLN A 170 27.04 9.39 -17.52
N ILE A 171 27.35 9.38 -16.23
CA ILE A 171 27.83 8.22 -15.49
C ILE A 171 27.13 8.12 -14.14
N LYS A 172 26.47 6.99 -13.88
CA LYS A 172 26.03 6.56 -12.55
C LYS A 172 26.74 5.26 -12.21
N GLU A 173 27.63 5.29 -11.23
CA GLU A 173 28.32 4.10 -10.69
C GLU A 173 28.94 3.20 -11.76
N ALA A 174 29.53 3.81 -12.79
CA ALA A 174 30.16 3.11 -13.89
C ALA A 174 31.51 3.72 -14.25
N LYS A 175 32.32 2.99 -15.00
CA LYS A 175 33.56 3.46 -15.59
C LYS A 175 33.49 3.28 -17.09
N LEU A 176 33.67 4.37 -17.84
CA LEU A 176 33.58 4.38 -19.29
C LEU A 176 34.93 4.74 -19.91
N THR A 177 35.35 3.97 -20.90
CA THR A 177 36.50 4.29 -21.75
C THR A 177 36.03 4.52 -23.18
N ILE A 178 36.37 5.67 -23.76
CA ILE A 178 36.14 5.97 -25.18
C ILE A 178 37.49 5.91 -25.90
N ASN A 179 37.64 4.92 -26.76
CA ASN A 179 38.87 4.69 -27.53
C ASN A 179 38.90 5.58 -28.77
N GLN A 180 37.83 5.54 -29.56
CA GLN A 180 37.74 6.23 -30.83
C GLN A 180 36.30 6.67 -31.12
N VAL A 181 36.18 7.73 -31.91
CA VAL A 181 34.93 8.10 -32.55
C VAL A 181 35.09 8.12 -34.06
N LYS A 182 34.05 7.74 -34.77
CA LYS A 182 33.98 7.78 -36.23
C LYS A 182 32.79 8.62 -36.66
N TYR A 183 32.93 9.31 -37.80
CA TYR A 183 31.85 10.11 -38.35
C TYR A 183 31.85 10.09 -39.88
N LEU A 184 30.67 10.29 -40.46
CA LEU A 184 30.46 10.41 -41.88
C LEU A 184 30.04 11.84 -42.22
N THR A 185 30.71 12.47 -43.18
CA THR A 185 30.44 13.85 -43.59
C THR A 185 29.26 13.93 -44.57
N ALA A 186 28.58 15.08 -44.58
CA ALA A 186 27.35 15.28 -45.37
C ALA A 186 27.52 15.21 -46.90
N ASP A 187 28.75 15.16 -47.42
CA ASP A 187 29.05 14.91 -48.84
C ASP A 187 28.96 13.43 -49.24
N LYS A 188 28.71 12.54 -48.27
CA LYS A 188 28.53 11.10 -48.47
C LYS A 188 27.06 10.70 -48.43
N THR A 189 26.77 9.48 -48.85
CA THR A 189 25.41 8.93 -48.92
C THR A 189 25.31 7.61 -48.19
N LEU A 190 24.28 7.45 -47.37
CA LEU A 190 23.97 6.17 -46.73
C LEU A 190 23.08 5.32 -47.64
N THR A 191 23.24 3.99 -47.56
CA THR A 191 22.54 3.03 -48.41
C THR A 191 21.10 2.74 -47.96
N LYS A 192 20.79 3.04 -46.70
CA LYS A 192 19.47 2.88 -46.07
C LYS A 192 18.92 4.23 -45.65
N THR A 193 17.60 4.36 -45.64
CA THR A 193 16.94 5.57 -45.11
C THR A 193 17.04 5.63 -43.58
N LYS A 194 16.77 6.80 -43.02
CA LYS A 194 16.74 7.03 -41.57
C LYS A 194 15.73 6.12 -40.87
N GLU A 195 14.54 5.96 -41.47
CA GLU A 195 13.45 5.13 -40.96
C GLU A 195 13.84 3.65 -40.97
N GLN A 196 14.40 3.16 -42.08
CA GLN A 196 14.87 1.77 -42.17
C GLN A 196 15.92 1.44 -41.11
N ILE A 197 16.87 2.35 -40.88
CA ILE A 197 17.90 2.20 -39.85
C ILE A 197 17.25 2.17 -38.45
N LYS A 198 16.33 3.11 -38.16
CA LYS A 198 15.63 3.19 -36.89
C LYS A 198 14.83 1.91 -36.59
N ASP A 199 14.10 1.39 -37.56
CA ASP A 199 13.30 0.17 -37.42
C ASP A 199 14.16 -1.07 -37.20
N GLU A 200 15.27 -1.20 -37.93
CA GLU A 200 16.24 -2.29 -37.76
C GLU A 200 16.92 -2.23 -36.37
N GLN A 201 17.31 -1.03 -35.91
CA GLN A 201 17.87 -0.81 -34.58
C GLN A 201 16.91 -1.19 -33.48
N HIS A 202 15.67 -0.72 -33.59
CA HIS A 202 14.60 -0.99 -32.64
C HIS A 202 14.34 -2.49 -32.52
N THR A 203 14.18 -3.17 -33.66
CA THR A 203 14.01 -4.62 -33.73
C THR A 203 15.20 -5.37 -33.13
N ALA A 204 16.43 -4.95 -33.47
CA ALA A 204 17.63 -5.56 -32.92
C ALA A 204 17.76 -5.39 -31.40
N LYS A 205 17.32 -4.25 -30.86
CA LYS A 205 17.31 -3.98 -29.41
C LYS A 205 16.28 -4.84 -28.69
N ILE A 206 15.05 -4.94 -29.19
CA ILE A 206 14.01 -5.81 -28.64
C ILE A 206 14.47 -7.28 -28.64
N ASN A 207 15.00 -7.77 -29.77
CA ASN A 207 15.49 -9.15 -29.87
C ASN A 207 16.62 -9.44 -28.88
N ARG A 208 17.54 -8.49 -28.70
CA ARG A 208 18.63 -8.61 -27.74
C ARG A 208 18.11 -8.60 -26.31
N LEU A 209 17.17 -7.72 -25.98
CA LEU A 209 16.57 -7.65 -24.66
C LEU A 209 15.85 -8.96 -24.31
N ASN A 210 15.02 -9.49 -25.22
CA ASN A 210 14.38 -10.81 -25.06
C ASN A 210 15.39 -11.96 -24.94
N GLN A 211 16.51 -11.90 -25.68
CA GLN A 211 17.59 -12.88 -25.49
C GLN A 211 18.17 -12.80 -24.07
N ARG A 212 18.39 -11.58 -23.54
CA ARG A 212 18.94 -11.37 -22.19
C ARG A 212 17.98 -11.76 -21.08
N ILE A 213 16.70 -11.41 -21.22
CA ILE A 213 15.63 -11.86 -20.33
C ILE A 213 15.68 -13.38 -20.20
N LYS A 214 15.71 -14.09 -21.34
CA LYS A 214 15.78 -15.55 -21.36
C LYS A 214 17.09 -16.10 -20.77
N GLU A 215 18.24 -15.49 -21.08
CA GLU A 215 19.55 -15.90 -20.54
C GLU A 215 19.67 -15.70 -19.03
N GLN A 216 18.91 -14.77 -18.46
CA GLN A 216 18.90 -14.44 -17.03
C GLN A 216 17.74 -15.07 -16.26
N GLU A 217 16.88 -15.83 -16.95
CA GLU A 217 15.71 -16.52 -16.40
C GLU A 217 14.68 -15.53 -15.82
N PHE A 218 14.44 -14.42 -16.51
CA PHE A 218 13.35 -13.49 -16.18
C PHE A 218 12.04 -13.88 -16.86
N ASN A 219 10.94 -13.59 -16.18
CA ASN A 219 9.58 -14.02 -16.54
C ASN A 219 8.74 -12.87 -17.15
N TRP A 220 9.33 -12.09 -18.05
CA TRP A 220 8.63 -11.02 -18.79
C TRP A 220 9.08 -10.94 -20.25
N ILE A 221 8.34 -10.23 -21.09
CA ILE A 221 8.62 -10.09 -22.53
C ILE A 221 8.81 -8.62 -22.88
N ALA A 222 9.88 -8.34 -23.63
CA ALA A 222 10.11 -7.04 -24.24
C ALA A 222 9.47 -6.98 -25.64
N GLY A 223 8.94 -5.82 -26.01
CA GLY A 223 8.38 -5.59 -27.32
C GLY A 223 8.30 -4.12 -27.71
N ASP A 224 7.60 -3.88 -28.81
CA ASP A 224 7.41 -2.55 -29.36
C ASP A 224 6.31 -1.82 -28.57
N THR A 225 6.63 -0.72 -27.90
CA THR A 225 5.68 0.10 -27.12
C THR A 225 5.64 1.53 -27.65
N GLY A 226 4.62 2.30 -27.27
CA GLY A 226 4.50 3.72 -27.63
C GLY A 226 5.72 4.54 -27.19
N VAL A 227 6.23 4.29 -25.98
CA VAL A 227 7.38 5.02 -25.41
C VAL A 227 8.73 4.48 -25.88
N SER A 228 8.81 3.21 -26.29
CA SER A 228 10.06 2.59 -26.76
C SER A 228 10.63 3.25 -28.01
N LYS A 229 9.75 3.81 -28.88
CA LYS A 229 10.08 4.48 -30.14
C LYS A 229 10.45 5.95 -30.02
N LEU A 230 10.23 6.54 -28.84
CA LEU A 230 10.59 7.93 -28.56
C LEU A 230 12.10 8.13 -28.66
N SER A 231 12.48 9.34 -29.07
CA SER A 231 13.86 9.78 -28.99
C SER A 231 14.33 9.88 -27.55
N PHE A 232 15.64 9.88 -27.34
CA PHE A 232 16.27 10.04 -26.04
C PHE A 232 15.80 11.29 -25.32
N THR A 233 15.69 12.42 -26.03
CA THR A 233 15.21 13.68 -25.44
C THR A 233 13.74 13.64 -25.06
N GLU A 234 12.91 12.88 -25.79
CA GLU A 234 11.50 12.67 -25.42
C GLU A 234 11.39 11.73 -24.22
N LYS A 235 12.23 10.69 -24.15
CA LYS A 235 12.32 9.79 -22.99
C LYS A 235 12.78 10.53 -21.74
N GLU A 236 13.82 11.35 -21.81
CA GLU A 236 14.27 12.16 -20.66
C GLU A 236 13.15 13.06 -20.13
N LYS A 237 12.32 13.66 -21.00
CA LYS A 237 11.20 14.50 -20.56
C LYS A 237 10.17 13.73 -19.73
N LEU A 238 9.92 12.45 -20.03
CA LEU A 238 9.04 11.61 -19.21
C LEU A 238 9.54 11.51 -17.76
N PHE A 239 10.86 11.60 -17.55
CA PHE A 239 11.51 11.48 -16.25
C PHE A 239 12.13 12.80 -15.77
N LYS A 240 11.38 13.92 -15.90
CA LYS A 240 11.79 15.25 -15.38
C LYS A 240 13.18 15.72 -15.89
N GLY A 241 13.56 15.30 -17.10
CA GLY A 241 14.84 15.62 -17.73
C GLY A 241 16.01 14.71 -17.34
N ASN A 242 15.79 13.69 -16.49
CA ASN A 242 16.81 12.74 -16.06
C ASN A 242 16.33 11.30 -16.25
N LEU A 243 16.66 10.70 -17.40
CA LEU A 243 16.32 9.31 -17.69
C LEU A 243 17.08 8.37 -16.75
N PRO A 244 16.43 7.58 -15.87
CA PRO A 244 17.12 6.59 -15.04
C PRO A 244 17.54 5.36 -15.86
N ASN A 245 18.25 4.41 -15.24
CA ASN A 245 18.32 3.07 -15.82
C ASN A 245 16.99 2.37 -15.52
N THR A 246 16.22 2.06 -16.56
CA THR A 246 14.89 1.48 -16.42
C THR A 246 14.88 -0.05 -16.59
N CYS A 247 16.04 -0.69 -16.80
CA CYS A 247 16.19 -2.13 -17.00
C CYS A 247 15.24 -2.75 -18.05
N GLY A 248 14.92 -1.98 -19.10
CA GLY A 248 14.01 -2.42 -20.16
C GLY A 248 12.53 -2.14 -19.94
N PHE A 249 12.13 -1.47 -18.85
CA PHE A 249 10.74 -1.06 -18.56
C PHE A 249 10.05 -0.33 -19.73
N LEU A 250 10.79 0.52 -20.46
CA LEU A 250 10.27 1.21 -21.65
C LEU A 250 9.84 0.25 -22.78
N TYR A 251 10.29 -0.99 -22.75
CA TYR A 251 10.00 -2.05 -23.70
C TYR A 251 9.07 -3.13 -23.12
N TYR A 252 8.61 -3.00 -21.88
CA TYR A 252 7.76 -3.99 -21.23
C TYR A 252 6.45 -4.22 -22.01
N LYS A 253 6.12 -5.50 -22.22
CA LYS A 253 4.88 -5.91 -22.89
C LYS A 253 4.00 -6.87 -22.12
N ALA A 254 4.57 -7.84 -21.43
CA ALA A 254 3.79 -8.84 -20.70
C ALA A 254 4.66 -9.57 -19.68
N GLY A 255 4.00 -10.26 -18.75
CA GLY A 255 4.64 -11.08 -17.72
C GLY A 255 5.02 -10.30 -16.46
N TYR A 256 5.86 -10.89 -15.62
CA TYR A 256 6.21 -10.40 -14.30
C TYR A 256 7.54 -9.63 -14.34
N PHE A 257 7.46 -8.30 -14.26
CA PHE A 257 8.61 -7.41 -14.35
C PHE A 257 9.23 -7.17 -12.96
N PRO A 258 10.53 -7.49 -12.74
CA PRO A 258 11.23 -7.10 -11.52
C PRO A 258 11.78 -5.68 -11.65
N PHE A 259 11.63 -4.83 -10.63
CA PHE A 259 12.31 -3.52 -10.64
C PHE A 259 13.83 -3.68 -10.65
N CYS A 260 14.54 -2.69 -11.18
CA CYS A 260 15.98 -2.74 -11.41
C CYS A 260 16.80 -3.13 -10.17
N GLU A 261 16.41 -2.63 -9.00
CA GLU A 261 17.14 -2.80 -7.73
C GLU A 261 16.82 -4.18 -7.13
N SER A 262 15.56 -4.60 -7.23
CA SER A 262 15.05 -5.89 -6.75
C SER A 262 15.45 -7.13 -7.57
N ALA A 263 15.95 -6.96 -8.80
CA ALA A 263 16.17 -8.09 -9.71
C ALA A 263 17.19 -9.14 -9.21
N ASP A 264 18.06 -8.77 -8.25
CA ASP A 264 19.02 -9.68 -7.62
C ASP A 264 18.49 -10.34 -6.33
N SER A 265 17.55 -9.72 -5.60
CA SER A 265 16.94 -10.27 -4.37
C SER A 265 15.97 -11.43 -4.66
N PHE A 266 15.37 -11.47 -5.86
CA PHE A 266 14.54 -12.60 -6.29
C PHE A 266 15.29 -13.91 -6.54
N LYS A 267 16.63 -13.91 -6.49
CA LYS A 267 17.45 -15.14 -6.59
C LYS A 267 17.75 -15.74 -5.23
N GLY A 268 16.70 -16.14 -4.48
CA GLY A 268 16.88 -17.01 -3.32
C GLY A 268 16.05 -16.72 -2.08
N GLU A 269 15.23 -15.67 -2.08
CA GLU A 269 14.33 -15.40 -0.97
C GLU A 269 12.88 -15.74 -1.36
N LYS A 270 12.39 -16.85 -0.81
CA LYS A 270 10.96 -16.95 -0.52
C LYS A 270 10.71 -15.94 0.60
N SER A 271 9.72 -15.07 0.45
CA SER A 271 9.29 -14.18 1.52
C SER A 271 9.16 -14.99 2.82
N ASN A 272 9.95 -14.64 3.83
CA ASN A 272 9.82 -15.15 5.20
C ASN A 272 8.77 -14.34 5.98
N LEU A 273 7.70 -13.93 5.30
CA LEU A 273 6.45 -13.59 5.97
C LEU A 273 5.76 -14.94 6.16
N ASP A 274 5.33 -15.26 7.39
CA ASP A 274 4.54 -16.46 7.68
C ASP A 274 3.35 -16.52 6.71
N PHE A 275 3.54 -17.27 5.63
CA PHE A 275 2.58 -17.47 4.56
C PHE A 275 1.58 -18.49 5.08
N ASP A 276 0.35 -18.06 5.32
CA ASP A 276 -0.78 -18.96 5.56
C ASP A 276 -1.10 -19.70 4.26
N PRO A 277 -0.82 -21.01 4.16
CA PRO A 277 -1.06 -21.79 2.95
C PRO A 277 -2.55 -22.01 2.64
N GLU A 278 -3.47 -21.61 3.54
CA GLU A 278 -4.91 -21.76 3.35
C GLU A 278 -5.59 -20.49 2.81
N ASN A 279 -4.85 -19.39 2.58
CA ASN A 279 -5.44 -18.10 2.16
C ASN A 279 -4.61 -17.36 1.08
N PRO A 280 -4.77 -17.70 -0.21
CA PRO A 280 -4.05 -17.04 -1.30
C PRO A 280 -4.72 -15.70 -1.65
N PHE A 281 -4.20 -14.59 -1.12
CA PHE A 281 -4.73 -13.25 -1.39
C PHE A 281 -4.47 -12.81 -2.86
N ILE A 282 -5.47 -12.95 -3.72
CA ILE A 282 -5.53 -12.35 -5.07
C ILE A 282 -6.63 -11.30 -5.06
N PHE A 283 -6.31 -10.10 -5.55
CA PHE A 283 -7.26 -9.00 -5.62
C PHE A 283 -7.00 -8.14 -6.85
N ASP A 284 -8.04 -7.79 -7.61
CA ASP A 284 -7.91 -6.98 -8.83
C ASP A 284 -9.20 -6.21 -9.08
N TRP A 285 -9.21 -4.88 -8.90
CA TRP A 285 -10.38 -4.03 -9.13
C TRP A 285 -10.95 -4.08 -10.56
N ARG A 286 -10.22 -4.67 -11.51
CA ARG A 286 -10.71 -4.91 -12.88
C ARG A 286 -11.65 -6.11 -12.98
N ASP A 287 -11.76 -6.91 -11.93
CA ASP A 287 -12.55 -8.13 -11.88
C ASP A 287 -13.10 -8.33 -10.45
N ARG A 288 -13.95 -7.40 -9.99
CA ARG A 288 -14.65 -7.47 -8.69
C ARG A 288 -16.12 -7.15 -8.85
N HIS A 289 -17.00 -7.88 -8.14
CA HIS A 289 -18.45 -7.71 -8.23
C HIS A 289 -18.96 -7.88 -9.68
N GLY A 290 -18.25 -8.72 -10.46
CA GLY A 290 -18.52 -8.98 -11.87
C GLY A 290 -18.24 -7.79 -12.81
N GLN A 291 -17.47 -6.78 -12.36
CA GLN A 291 -17.23 -5.53 -13.09
C GLN A 291 -15.74 -5.11 -13.07
N ASP A 292 -15.37 -4.27 -14.04
CA ASP A 292 -14.05 -3.62 -14.13
C ASP A 292 -14.16 -2.18 -13.65
N TRP A 293 -13.80 -1.90 -12.41
CA TRP A 293 -13.97 -0.57 -11.80
C TRP A 293 -12.96 0.48 -12.31
N MET A 294 -12.04 0.09 -13.19
CA MET A 294 -11.03 0.99 -13.72
C MET A 294 -11.53 1.81 -14.91
N THR A 295 -11.23 3.11 -14.92
CA THR A 295 -11.45 3.93 -16.11
C THR A 295 -10.49 3.55 -17.25
N PRO A 296 -10.76 3.96 -18.51
CA PRO A 296 -9.86 3.68 -19.63
C PRO A 296 -8.41 4.13 -19.39
N VAL A 297 -7.47 3.44 -20.05
CA VAL A 297 -6.05 3.81 -20.00
C VAL A 297 -5.78 5.04 -20.86
N THR A 298 -5.06 6.00 -20.29
CA THR A 298 -4.72 7.30 -20.87
C THR A 298 -3.28 7.36 -21.39
N ASN A 299 -2.89 8.47 -22.03
CA ASN A 299 -1.56 8.66 -22.59
C ASN A 299 -1.00 10.07 -22.34
N GLN A 300 0.01 10.14 -21.46
CA GLN A 300 0.66 11.39 -21.05
C GLN A 300 1.55 12.05 -22.12
N LEU A 301 1.70 11.43 -23.29
CA LEU A 301 2.58 11.88 -24.37
C LEU A 301 4.05 11.98 -23.91
N SER A 302 4.74 13.10 -24.16
CA SER A 302 6.16 13.29 -23.79
C SER A 302 6.36 14.26 -22.62
N CYS A 303 5.30 14.53 -21.86
CA CYS A 303 5.29 15.43 -20.72
C CYS A 303 5.58 14.66 -19.42
N ALA A 304 6.28 15.30 -18.47
CA ALA A 304 6.55 14.77 -17.12
C ALA A 304 5.30 14.79 -16.21
N SER A 305 4.17 14.26 -16.66
CA SER A 305 2.85 14.40 -16.02
C SER A 305 2.30 13.12 -15.41
N CYS A 306 3.09 12.05 -15.30
CA CYS A 306 2.65 10.78 -14.69
C CYS A 306 2.03 10.96 -13.30
N TRP A 307 2.52 11.92 -12.50
CA TRP A 307 1.95 12.29 -11.21
C TRP A 307 0.47 12.72 -11.28
N ALA A 308 0.09 13.47 -12.33
CA ALA A 308 -1.30 13.88 -12.54
C ALA A 308 -2.15 12.70 -13.03
N PHE A 309 -1.65 11.93 -14.00
CA PHE A 309 -2.37 10.78 -14.57
C PHE A 309 -2.58 9.63 -13.57
N GLY A 310 -1.56 9.27 -12.79
CA GLY A 310 -1.67 8.23 -11.77
C GLY A 310 -2.64 8.61 -10.66
N THR A 311 -2.71 9.90 -10.33
CA THR A 311 -3.65 10.46 -9.35
C THR A 311 -5.08 10.49 -9.91
N VAL A 312 -5.27 11.05 -11.10
CA VAL A 312 -6.58 11.12 -11.76
C VAL A 312 -7.14 9.73 -11.99
N GLY A 313 -6.33 8.80 -12.50
CA GLY A 313 -6.76 7.41 -12.69
C GLY A 313 -7.18 6.70 -11.40
N ALA A 314 -6.64 7.08 -10.24
CA ALA A 314 -7.11 6.61 -8.94
C ALA A 314 -8.45 7.27 -8.57
N VAL A 315 -8.51 8.61 -8.63
CA VAL A 315 -9.71 9.39 -8.25
C VAL A 315 -10.93 8.99 -9.08
N GLU A 316 -10.79 8.83 -10.39
CA GLU A 316 -11.90 8.42 -11.26
C GLU A 316 -12.45 7.04 -10.91
N SER A 317 -11.58 6.07 -10.62
CA SER A 317 -11.99 4.73 -10.20
C SER A 317 -12.65 4.74 -8.82
N VAL A 318 -12.12 5.54 -7.89
CA VAL A 318 -12.73 5.73 -6.58
C VAL A 318 -14.08 6.45 -6.69
N ILE A 319 -14.30 7.33 -7.68
CA ILE A 319 -15.63 7.89 -8.00
C ILE A 319 -16.59 6.77 -8.40
N ASN A 320 -16.19 5.87 -9.31
CA ASN A 320 -17.03 4.76 -9.73
C ASN A 320 -17.40 3.87 -8.53
N LEU A 321 -16.41 3.53 -7.71
CA LEU A 321 -16.58 2.70 -6.52
C LEU A 321 -17.43 3.38 -5.44
N ASN A 322 -17.22 4.67 -5.17
CA ASN A 322 -17.95 5.42 -4.13
C ASN A 322 -19.46 5.48 -4.42
N TYR A 323 -19.84 5.56 -5.70
CA TYR A 323 -21.25 5.56 -6.09
C TYR A 323 -21.78 4.19 -6.52
N ASN A 324 -20.92 3.15 -6.47
CA ASN A 324 -21.17 1.81 -6.99
C ASN A 324 -21.76 1.81 -8.41
N GLN A 325 -21.23 2.69 -9.26
CA GLN A 325 -21.72 2.94 -10.61
C GLN A 325 -20.57 3.29 -11.53
N HIS A 326 -20.63 2.82 -12.77
CA HIS A 326 -19.78 3.31 -13.85
C HIS A 326 -20.23 4.70 -14.31
N LEU A 327 -19.88 5.72 -13.53
CA LEU A 327 -20.04 7.11 -13.94
C LEU A 327 -19.03 7.46 -15.03
N ASP A 328 -17.86 6.80 -15.01
CA ASP A 328 -16.77 6.89 -15.99
C ASP A 328 -16.42 8.36 -16.31
N ILE A 329 -16.26 9.14 -15.25
CA ILE A 329 -15.84 10.54 -15.32
C ILE A 329 -14.42 10.60 -15.89
N ASP A 330 -14.22 11.52 -16.84
CA ASP A 330 -12.93 11.81 -17.48
C ASP A 330 -12.42 13.14 -16.93
N LEU A 331 -11.51 13.10 -15.95
CA LEU A 331 -11.00 14.30 -15.26
C LEU A 331 -9.77 14.87 -15.96
N SER A 332 -9.60 16.18 -15.91
CA SER A 332 -8.53 16.86 -16.62
C SER A 332 -7.17 16.79 -15.91
N GLU A 333 -6.24 16.02 -16.45
CA GLU A 333 -4.84 16.10 -16.01
C GLU A 333 -4.20 17.44 -16.38
N GLN A 334 -4.67 18.10 -17.45
CA GLN A 334 -4.16 19.40 -17.86
C GLN A 334 -4.46 20.48 -16.82
N ASP A 335 -5.61 20.42 -16.15
CA ASP A 335 -5.96 21.33 -15.06
C ASP A 335 -4.95 21.18 -13.92
N LEU A 336 -4.60 19.95 -13.54
CA LEU A 336 -3.57 19.70 -12.52
C LEU A 336 -2.20 20.20 -12.97
N VAL A 337 -1.77 19.87 -14.19
CA VAL A 337 -0.47 20.31 -14.75
C VAL A 337 -0.36 21.84 -14.82
N SER A 338 -1.48 22.54 -15.06
CA SER A 338 -1.48 23.98 -15.33
C SER A 338 -1.82 24.83 -14.10
N CYS A 339 -2.59 24.30 -13.15
CA CYS A 339 -3.22 25.08 -12.06
C CYS A 339 -2.79 24.67 -10.65
N SER A 340 -2.17 23.50 -10.45
CA SER A 340 -1.76 23.05 -9.11
C SER A 340 -0.74 24.01 -8.48
N SER A 341 -0.78 24.16 -7.15
CA SER A 341 0.15 25.02 -6.42
C SER A 341 1.55 24.42 -6.44
N GLY A 342 2.53 25.14 -7.01
CA GLY A 342 3.92 24.66 -7.14
C GLY A 342 4.49 25.10 -8.49
N SER A 343 5.80 24.98 -8.70
CA SER A 343 6.38 25.16 -10.03
C SER A 343 6.21 23.89 -10.87
N THR A 344 4.99 23.35 -10.95
CA THR A 344 4.67 22.14 -11.71
C THR A 344 4.58 22.46 -13.20
N SER A 345 5.10 21.55 -14.02
CA SER A 345 5.10 21.69 -15.48
C SER A 345 5.46 20.38 -16.15
N CYS A 346 5.28 20.29 -17.47
CA CYS A 346 5.79 19.18 -18.28
C CYS A 346 7.31 19.00 -18.23
N SER A 347 8.07 19.95 -17.68
CA SER A 347 9.54 19.90 -17.59
C SER A 347 10.05 19.61 -16.19
N THR A 348 9.38 20.13 -15.16
CA THR A 348 9.73 19.94 -13.74
C THR A 348 8.99 18.77 -13.11
N GLY A 349 7.88 18.35 -13.72
CA GLY A 349 6.93 17.39 -13.15
C GLY A 349 6.19 17.96 -11.95
N GLY A 350 5.62 17.06 -11.16
CA GLY A 350 4.95 17.33 -9.89
C GLY A 350 4.96 16.07 -9.03
N ASP A 351 4.08 16.05 -8.04
CA ASP A 351 3.91 14.99 -7.04
C ASP A 351 2.41 14.70 -6.81
N PRO A 352 2.02 13.44 -6.51
CA PRO A 352 0.63 13.08 -6.28
C PRO A 352 -0.02 13.78 -5.07
N GLU A 353 0.74 14.06 -4.01
CA GLU A 353 0.25 14.78 -2.83
C GLU A 353 -0.33 16.16 -3.22
N SER A 354 0.44 16.94 -3.99
CA SER A 354 0.03 18.25 -4.49
C SER A 354 -1.15 18.17 -5.46
N ALA A 355 -1.24 17.10 -6.26
CA ALA A 355 -2.40 16.85 -7.12
C ALA A 355 -3.66 16.65 -6.28
N LEU A 356 -3.65 15.70 -5.34
CA LEU A 356 -4.79 15.40 -4.48
C LEU A 356 -5.16 16.59 -3.60
N ALA A 357 -4.18 17.31 -3.06
CA ALA A 357 -4.42 18.54 -2.31
C ALA A 357 -5.13 19.60 -3.17
N THR A 358 -4.75 19.72 -4.46
CA THR A 358 -5.41 20.63 -5.41
C THR A 358 -6.85 20.20 -5.69
N ILE A 359 -7.09 18.90 -5.91
CA ILE A 359 -8.43 18.33 -6.11
C ILE A 359 -9.31 18.57 -4.88
N SER A 360 -8.76 18.41 -3.68
CA SER A 360 -9.50 18.63 -2.44
C SER A 360 -9.82 20.11 -2.19
N LEU A 361 -8.82 20.99 -2.28
CA LEU A 361 -8.96 22.40 -1.90
C LEU A 361 -9.68 23.25 -2.97
N THR A 362 -9.35 23.04 -4.24
CA THR A 362 -9.86 23.86 -5.34
C THR A 362 -10.77 23.10 -6.29
N GLY A 363 -10.66 21.77 -6.34
CA GLY A 363 -11.33 20.92 -7.30
C GLY A 363 -10.57 20.79 -8.63
N VAL A 364 -10.97 19.80 -9.41
CA VAL A 364 -10.48 19.53 -10.77
C VAL A 364 -11.65 19.49 -11.73
N VAL A 365 -11.48 20.06 -12.92
CA VAL A 365 -12.50 20.01 -13.97
C VAL A 365 -12.43 18.72 -14.76
N ASP A 366 -13.48 18.40 -15.52
CA ASP A 366 -13.42 17.32 -16.51
C ASP A 366 -12.53 17.67 -17.72
N GLU A 367 -12.13 16.64 -18.46
CA GLU A 367 -11.22 16.70 -19.60
C GLU A 367 -11.80 17.54 -20.76
N ASP A 368 -13.11 17.53 -20.97
CA ASP A 368 -13.77 18.38 -21.97
C ASP A 368 -13.61 19.89 -21.66
N CYS A 369 -13.51 20.26 -20.39
CA CYS A 369 -13.29 21.65 -19.98
C CYS A 369 -11.84 22.12 -20.23
N PHE A 370 -10.86 21.24 -20.01
CA PHE A 370 -9.46 21.57 -20.21
C PHE A 370 -8.69 20.37 -20.79
N PRO A 371 -8.76 20.15 -22.11
CA PRO A 371 -8.16 18.96 -22.72
C PRO A 371 -6.65 18.92 -22.59
N TYR A 372 -6.12 17.72 -22.37
CA TYR A 372 -4.70 17.45 -22.28
C TYR A 372 -3.96 17.64 -23.60
N THR A 373 -2.92 18.49 -23.57
CA THR A 373 -2.13 18.82 -24.77
C THR A 373 -0.73 18.22 -24.75
N GLY A 374 -0.31 17.65 -23.62
CA GLY A 374 1.06 17.19 -23.39
C GLY A 374 2.08 18.34 -23.40
N GLN A 375 1.64 19.58 -23.15
CA GLN A 375 2.46 20.78 -23.08
C GLN A 375 2.07 21.63 -21.87
N ASN A 376 2.90 22.64 -21.59
CA ASN A 376 2.57 23.65 -20.59
C ASN A 376 1.56 24.64 -21.16
N ASP A 377 0.34 24.63 -20.62
CA ASP A 377 -0.68 25.61 -20.93
C ASP A 377 -0.99 26.50 -19.71
N PRO A 378 -1.33 27.79 -19.92
CA PRO A 378 -1.79 28.64 -18.83
C PRO A 378 -3.08 28.13 -18.20
N CYS A 379 -3.15 28.14 -16.86
CA CYS A 379 -4.37 27.81 -16.09
C CYS A 379 -5.63 28.62 -16.51
N ALA A 380 -5.42 29.81 -17.10
CA ALA A 380 -6.49 30.65 -17.62
C ALA A 380 -7.18 30.09 -18.89
N ASN A 381 -6.65 29.02 -19.48
CA ASN A 381 -7.19 28.37 -20.68
C ASN A 381 -8.35 27.41 -20.40
N ARG A 382 -8.72 27.20 -19.13
CA ARG A 382 -9.95 26.48 -18.77
C ARG A 382 -11.17 27.00 -19.52
N CYS A 383 -12.15 26.11 -19.73
CA CYS A 383 -13.47 26.49 -20.24
C CYS A 383 -14.11 27.62 -19.40
N THR A 384 -15.04 28.38 -19.98
CA THR A 384 -15.57 29.60 -19.36
C THR A 384 -16.44 29.37 -18.11
N ASP A 385 -17.02 28.18 -18.01
CA ASP A 385 -17.94 27.69 -16.98
C ASP A 385 -17.26 26.70 -16.03
N TRP A 386 -15.93 26.70 -15.97
CA TRP A 386 -15.14 25.73 -15.21
C TRP A 386 -15.53 25.64 -13.73
N GLN A 387 -15.96 26.74 -13.10
CA GLN A 387 -16.36 26.75 -11.69
C GLN A 387 -17.56 25.82 -11.40
N ASP A 388 -18.38 25.56 -12.41
CA ASP A 388 -19.58 24.74 -12.34
C ASP A 388 -19.30 23.26 -12.64
N ARG A 389 -18.04 22.89 -12.92
CA ARG A 389 -17.60 21.56 -13.38
C ARG A 389 -16.56 20.90 -12.46
N LEU A 390 -16.39 21.45 -11.25
CA LEU A 390 -15.35 21.02 -10.31
C LEU A 390 -15.76 19.77 -9.53
N TRP A 391 -14.99 18.71 -9.70
CA TRP A 391 -14.98 17.53 -8.83
C TRP A 391 -14.03 17.74 -7.65
N ARG A 392 -14.39 17.23 -6.47
CA ARG A 392 -13.59 17.35 -5.24
C ARG A 392 -13.57 16.07 -4.42
N THR A 393 -12.52 15.92 -3.62
CA THR A 393 -12.36 14.88 -2.59
C THR A 393 -12.26 15.52 -1.20
N THR A 394 -12.50 14.76 -0.13
CA THR A 394 -12.25 15.19 1.24
C THR A 394 -10.76 15.46 1.50
N TYR A 395 -10.47 16.31 2.47
CA TYR A 395 -9.12 16.60 2.96
C TYR A 395 -8.95 15.75 4.23
N PRO A 396 -8.01 14.78 4.36
CA PRO A 396 -6.56 14.85 4.10
C PRO A 396 -5.98 13.66 3.29
N VAL A 397 -4.85 13.87 2.59
CA VAL A 397 -4.11 12.82 1.86
C VAL A 397 -3.20 12.07 2.83
N MET A 398 -3.20 10.74 2.78
CA MET A 398 -2.23 9.92 3.52
C MET A 398 -1.23 9.32 2.54
N GLU A 399 0.05 9.57 2.82
CA GLU A 399 1.18 8.86 2.22
C GLU A 399 1.39 7.57 3.01
N LEU A 400 1.31 6.43 2.32
CA LEU A 400 1.53 5.11 2.89
C LEU A 400 2.84 4.55 2.32
N ASN A 401 3.69 4.00 3.18
CA ASN A 401 5.00 3.47 2.79
C ASN A 401 5.25 2.05 3.31
N LYS A 402 4.19 1.33 3.73
CA LYS A 402 4.29 -0.08 4.10
C LYS A 402 3.40 -0.93 3.22
N GLU A 403 3.94 -2.04 2.75
CA GLU A 403 3.24 -2.99 1.87
C GLU A 403 1.86 -3.39 2.38
N PHE A 404 1.75 -3.70 3.67
CA PHE A 404 0.48 -4.07 4.28
C PHE A 404 -0.53 -2.90 4.33
N GLU A 405 -0.08 -1.70 4.70
CA GLU A 405 -0.93 -0.49 4.74
C GLU A 405 -1.47 -0.19 3.34
N ILE A 406 -0.61 -0.31 2.32
CA ILE A 406 -0.97 -0.09 0.92
C ILE A 406 -1.99 -1.13 0.43
N LYS A 407 -1.81 -2.41 0.78
CA LYS A 407 -2.78 -3.47 0.43
C LYS A 407 -4.12 -3.27 1.13
N ALA A 408 -4.12 -2.94 2.42
CA ALA A 408 -5.34 -2.67 3.17
C ALA A 408 -6.11 -1.49 2.55
N ALA A 409 -5.42 -0.38 2.31
CA ALA A 409 -6.00 0.79 1.65
C ALA A 409 -6.53 0.48 0.24
N LEU A 410 -5.91 -0.47 -0.49
CA LEU A 410 -6.38 -0.85 -1.82
C LEU A 410 -7.73 -1.57 -1.76
N LEU A 411 -7.93 -2.39 -0.74
CA LEU A 411 -9.16 -3.14 -0.50
C LEU A 411 -10.27 -2.22 0.01
N GLU A 412 -9.96 -1.34 0.94
CA GLU A 412 -10.95 -0.53 1.67
C GLU A 412 -11.32 0.77 0.93
N ASN A 413 -10.34 1.44 0.32
CA ASN A 413 -10.54 2.77 -0.28
C ASN A 413 -10.48 2.74 -1.80
N GLY A 414 -10.12 1.61 -2.41
CA GLY A 414 -10.01 1.47 -3.86
C GLY A 414 -8.60 1.75 -4.40
N PRO A 415 -8.47 1.91 -5.74
CA PRO A 415 -7.20 2.17 -6.41
C PRO A 415 -6.47 3.41 -5.89
N GLN A 416 -5.14 3.34 -5.83
CA GLN A 416 -4.28 4.40 -5.26
C GLN A 416 -3.22 4.84 -6.27
N GLY A 417 -2.83 6.12 -6.26
CA GLY A 417 -1.65 6.56 -6.98
C GLY A 417 -0.39 6.08 -6.24
N ILE A 418 0.55 5.44 -6.93
CA ILE A 418 1.82 4.98 -6.37
C ILE A 418 2.98 5.60 -7.14
N THR A 419 3.94 6.16 -6.40
CA THR A 419 5.23 6.58 -6.93
C THR A 419 6.24 5.46 -6.77
N TYR A 420 7.03 5.20 -7.83
CA TYR A 420 8.29 4.46 -7.71
C TYR A 420 9.45 5.45 -7.70
N ASP A 421 10.06 5.64 -6.53
CA ASP A 421 11.00 6.72 -6.22
C ASP A 421 12.28 6.72 -7.05
N PRO A 422 12.92 5.57 -7.32
CA PRO A 422 14.14 5.55 -8.13
C PRO A 422 13.94 6.13 -9.54
N TRP A 423 12.71 6.11 -10.06
CA TRP A 423 12.36 6.66 -11.36
C TRP A 423 11.52 7.94 -11.29
N TRP A 424 10.97 8.29 -10.12
CA TRP A 424 9.96 9.34 -9.99
C TRP A 424 8.78 9.16 -10.97
N HIS A 425 8.39 7.90 -11.20
CA HIS A 425 7.29 7.54 -12.10
C HIS A 425 6.09 7.11 -11.29
N VAL A 426 4.93 7.69 -11.60
CA VAL A 426 3.68 7.44 -10.88
C VAL A 426 2.75 6.58 -11.74
N MET A 427 2.14 5.57 -11.14
CA MET A 427 1.15 4.69 -11.75
C MET A 427 0.00 4.47 -10.76
N THR A 428 -1.17 4.03 -11.21
CA THR A 428 -2.26 3.66 -10.29
C THR A 428 -2.12 2.19 -9.91
N LEU A 429 -2.05 1.87 -8.61
CA LEU A 429 -2.14 0.50 -8.10
C LEU A 429 -3.60 0.05 -8.10
N VAL A 430 -3.84 -1.13 -8.68
CA VAL A 430 -5.18 -1.64 -8.99
C VAL A 430 -5.44 -2.99 -8.35
N GLY A 431 -4.40 -3.76 -8.11
CA GLY A 431 -4.52 -5.12 -7.61
C GLY A 431 -3.17 -5.74 -7.27
N PHE A 432 -3.22 -6.95 -6.76
CA PHE A 432 -2.07 -7.81 -6.53
C PHE A 432 -2.50 -9.28 -6.63
N GLY A 433 -1.55 -10.15 -6.88
CA GLY A 433 -1.80 -11.58 -6.94
C GLY A 433 -0.55 -12.40 -6.72
N GLU A 434 -0.70 -13.72 -6.79
CA GLU A 434 0.39 -14.66 -6.60
C GLU A 434 0.87 -15.20 -7.95
N VAL A 435 2.19 -15.27 -8.14
CA VAL A 435 2.77 -15.90 -9.33
C VAL A 435 2.47 -17.40 -9.29
N VAL A 436 1.68 -17.84 -10.27
CA VAL A 436 1.35 -19.26 -10.48
C VAL A 436 2.03 -19.81 -11.74
N SER A 437 2.08 -21.14 -11.85
CA SER A 437 2.60 -21.81 -13.03
C SER A 437 1.65 -21.58 -14.20
N ASP A 438 2.14 -20.94 -15.25
CA ASP A 438 1.35 -20.63 -16.43
C ASP A 438 2.24 -20.52 -17.68
N THR A 439 1.62 -20.66 -18.85
CA THR A 439 2.26 -20.38 -20.13
C THR A 439 1.83 -19.02 -20.64
N TYR A 440 2.75 -18.05 -20.60
CA TYR A 440 2.51 -16.70 -21.08
C TYR A 440 2.75 -16.60 -22.57
N TYR A 441 1.73 -16.15 -23.30
CA TYR A 441 1.80 -15.89 -24.74
C TYR A 441 1.79 -14.39 -25.02
N SER A 442 2.83 -13.88 -25.65
CA SER A 442 2.77 -12.54 -26.24
C SER A 442 1.93 -12.61 -27.53
N GLY A 443 0.65 -12.26 -27.45
CA GLY A 443 -0.29 -12.27 -28.58
C GLY A 443 0.13 -11.41 -29.78
N GLU A 444 1.03 -10.43 -29.58
CA GLU A 444 1.49 -9.50 -30.63
C GLU A 444 2.79 -9.92 -31.33
N VAL A 445 3.61 -10.78 -30.71
CA VAL A 445 4.91 -11.21 -31.28
C VAL A 445 4.91 -12.71 -31.52
N VAL A 446 4.69 -13.10 -32.78
CA VAL A 446 4.64 -14.51 -33.22
C VAL A 446 5.89 -15.25 -32.77
N GLY A 447 5.72 -16.21 -31.85
CA GLY A 447 6.78 -17.14 -31.42
C GLY A 447 7.55 -16.74 -30.15
N LEU A 448 7.16 -15.67 -29.45
CA LEU A 448 7.68 -15.35 -28.11
C LEU A 448 6.65 -15.75 -27.05
N SER A 449 6.95 -16.85 -26.36
CA SER A 449 6.27 -17.29 -25.14
C SER A 449 7.34 -17.68 -24.12
N PHE A 450 7.02 -17.53 -22.85
CA PHE A 450 7.78 -18.15 -21.76
C PHE A 450 6.82 -18.96 -20.90
N GLU A 451 7.35 -20.00 -20.28
CA GLU A 451 6.59 -20.91 -19.43
C GLU A 451 7.19 -20.81 -18.04
N ILE A 452 6.33 -20.54 -17.05
CA ILE A 452 6.70 -20.60 -15.65
C ILE A 452 6.39 -22.02 -15.20
N LEU A 453 7.45 -22.80 -15.01
CA LEU A 453 7.34 -24.18 -14.57
C LEU A 453 6.95 -24.24 -13.08
N GLU A 454 6.31 -25.32 -12.64
CA GLU A 454 5.91 -25.53 -11.23
C GLU A 454 7.04 -25.35 -10.21
N ASN A 455 8.30 -25.46 -10.65
CA ASN A 455 9.49 -25.34 -9.81
C ASN A 455 10.24 -24.01 -10.00
N ASP A 456 9.66 -23.03 -10.70
CA ASP A 456 10.24 -21.69 -10.85
C ASP A 456 10.31 -20.99 -9.48
N PRO A 457 11.44 -20.31 -9.15
CA PRO A 457 11.60 -19.66 -7.86
C PRO A 457 10.60 -18.52 -7.60
N LEU A 458 9.97 -17.95 -8.63
CA LEU A 458 8.95 -16.92 -8.45
C LEU A 458 7.60 -17.50 -8.02
N ILE A 459 7.33 -18.79 -8.19
CA ILE A 459 6.05 -19.40 -7.76
C ILE A 459 5.84 -19.12 -6.27
N GLY A 460 4.68 -18.55 -5.94
CA GLY A 460 4.36 -18.12 -4.57
C GLY A 460 4.72 -16.68 -4.23
N THR A 461 5.38 -15.96 -5.13
CA THR A 461 5.72 -14.55 -4.90
C THR A 461 4.55 -13.65 -5.27
N ILE A 462 4.34 -12.58 -4.49
CA ILE A 462 3.33 -11.58 -4.79
C ILE A 462 3.80 -10.67 -5.93
N TYR A 463 2.89 -10.38 -6.85
CA TYR A 463 3.05 -9.33 -7.85
C TYR A 463 1.95 -8.29 -7.69
N TYR A 464 2.25 -7.06 -8.10
CA TYR A 464 1.35 -5.91 -8.09
C TYR A 464 0.92 -5.54 -9.49
N ILE A 465 -0.32 -5.11 -9.63
CA ILE A 465 -0.94 -4.74 -10.90
C ILE A 465 -1.06 -3.21 -10.92
N PHE A 466 -0.39 -2.58 -11.89
CA PHE A 466 -0.43 -1.13 -12.05
C PHE A 466 -1.04 -0.73 -13.40
N LYS A 467 -1.93 0.26 -13.39
CA LYS A 467 -2.38 1.02 -14.56
C LYS A 467 -1.36 2.11 -14.86
N ASN A 468 -0.82 2.13 -16.07
CA ASN A 468 0.17 3.12 -16.50
C ASN A 468 -0.46 4.14 -17.47
N SER A 469 0.19 5.30 -17.63
CA SER A 469 -0.29 6.43 -18.43
C SER A 469 0.43 6.56 -19.78
N TRP A 470 0.86 5.44 -20.37
CA TRP A 470 1.61 5.39 -21.63
C TRP A 470 0.79 4.83 -22.80
N GLY A 471 -0.53 4.78 -22.63
CA GLY A 471 -1.50 4.26 -23.59
C GLY A 471 -1.55 2.73 -23.64
N ASN A 472 -2.62 2.22 -24.25
CA ASN A 472 -2.94 0.79 -24.37
C ASN A 472 -1.86 -0.06 -25.06
N TYR A 473 -0.92 0.56 -25.78
CA TYR A 473 0.14 -0.16 -26.47
C TYR A 473 1.36 -0.44 -25.57
N TRP A 474 1.41 0.08 -24.35
CA TRP A 474 2.42 -0.30 -23.38
C TRP A 474 1.86 -1.40 -22.46
N GLY A 475 2.68 -2.39 -22.09
CA GLY A 475 2.26 -3.48 -21.22
C GLY A 475 1.08 -4.29 -21.76
N GLU A 476 0.32 -4.87 -20.84
CA GLU A 476 -0.88 -5.68 -21.09
C GLU A 476 -2.09 -4.75 -21.17
N ASN A 477 -2.32 -4.15 -22.34
CA ASN A 477 -3.35 -3.14 -22.58
C ASN A 477 -3.26 -1.94 -21.63
N GLY A 478 -2.05 -1.43 -21.38
CA GLY A 478 -1.79 -0.31 -20.47
C GLY A 478 -1.45 -0.71 -19.04
N TYR A 479 -1.55 -1.99 -18.69
CA TYR A 479 -1.26 -2.50 -17.35
C TYR A 479 0.07 -3.24 -17.29
N GLY A 480 0.70 -3.25 -16.11
CA GLY A 480 1.90 -4.03 -15.85
C GLY A 480 1.80 -4.84 -14.56
N LYS A 481 2.43 -6.02 -14.55
CA LYS A 481 2.58 -6.86 -13.36
C LYS A 481 4.02 -6.77 -12.87
N PHE A 482 4.20 -6.38 -11.62
CA PHE A 482 5.52 -6.11 -11.06
C PHE A 482 5.75 -6.97 -9.84
N VAL A 483 6.89 -7.65 -9.82
CA VAL A 483 7.34 -8.36 -8.64
C VAL A 483 8.25 -7.41 -7.88
N ILE A 484 7.88 -7.12 -6.64
CA ILE A 484 8.59 -6.18 -5.78
C ILE A 484 8.82 -6.89 -4.44
N PRO A 485 10.07 -7.04 -3.97
CA PRO A 485 10.33 -7.59 -2.64
C PRO A 485 9.70 -6.67 -1.59
N SER A 486 9.18 -7.25 -0.51
CA SER A 486 8.50 -6.50 0.56
C SER A 486 9.35 -5.37 1.14
N GLU A 487 10.66 -5.60 1.30
CA GLU A 487 11.60 -4.58 1.79
C GLU A 487 11.77 -3.41 0.81
N ASP A 488 11.83 -3.68 -0.49
CA ASP A 488 11.97 -2.64 -1.51
C ASP A 488 10.64 -1.90 -1.71
N PHE A 489 9.51 -2.60 -1.60
CA PHE A 489 8.18 -1.98 -1.65
C PHE A 489 8.03 -0.92 -0.55
N ALA A 490 8.50 -1.20 0.67
CA ALA A 490 8.42 -0.25 1.77
C ALA A 490 9.44 0.91 1.69
N ASN A 491 10.55 0.73 0.96
CA ASN A 491 11.62 1.72 0.91
C ASN A 491 11.62 2.59 -0.36
N ASP A 492 11.06 2.10 -1.47
CA ASP A 492 11.12 2.72 -2.80
C ASP A 492 9.73 3.09 -3.36
N THR A 493 8.64 2.86 -2.61
CA THR A 493 7.29 3.22 -3.05
C THR A 493 6.48 3.96 -1.99
N ASP A 494 5.79 5.00 -2.46
CA ASP A 494 4.80 5.74 -1.69
C ASP A 494 3.44 5.63 -2.38
N ALA A 495 2.42 5.23 -1.62
CA ALA A 495 1.04 5.24 -2.08
C ALA A 495 0.29 6.47 -1.54
N TYR A 496 -0.58 7.02 -2.39
CA TYR A 496 -1.35 8.21 -2.10
C TYR A 496 -2.83 7.87 -2.14
N LEU A 497 -3.44 7.89 -0.96
CA LEU A 497 -4.82 7.50 -0.73
C LEU A 497 -5.80 8.56 -1.24
N VAL A 498 -6.85 8.11 -1.96
CA VAL A 498 -8.01 8.95 -2.30
C VAL A 498 -9.06 8.77 -1.22
N ASN A 499 -9.37 9.84 -0.49
CA ASN A 499 -10.39 9.79 0.55
C ASN A 499 -11.80 10.06 0.02
N THR A 500 -12.77 9.42 0.65
CA THR A 500 -14.21 9.60 0.44
C THR A 500 -14.82 10.43 1.60
N PRO A 501 -16.01 11.01 1.44
CA PRO A 501 -16.82 11.07 0.22
C PRO A 501 -16.23 11.97 -0.88
N LEU A 502 -16.53 11.64 -2.13
CA LEU A 502 -16.26 12.47 -3.30
C LEU A 502 -17.46 13.37 -3.60
N TYR A 503 -17.19 14.61 -4.03
CA TYR A 503 -18.21 15.62 -4.28
C TYR A 503 -18.30 15.98 -5.76
N PRO A 504 -19.48 15.83 -6.39
CA PRO A 504 -19.71 16.20 -7.78
C PRO A 504 -19.84 17.72 -7.95
N PRO A 505 -19.83 18.23 -9.19
CA PRO A 505 -20.05 19.64 -9.46
C PRO A 505 -21.41 20.13 -8.96
N VAL A 506 -21.47 21.41 -8.52
CA VAL A 506 -22.63 21.99 -7.80
C VAL A 506 -23.94 21.96 -8.62
N ASN A 507 -23.84 21.91 -9.94
CA ASN A 507 -25.00 21.94 -10.85
C ASN A 507 -25.39 20.56 -11.39
N GLU A 508 -24.64 19.51 -11.06
CA GLU A 508 -25.03 18.14 -11.37
C GLU A 508 -26.10 17.64 -10.38
N PRO A 509 -27.00 16.74 -10.81
CA PRO A 509 -27.93 16.10 -9.87
C PRO A 509 -27.13 15.32 -8.82
N PRO A 510 -27.65 15.17 -7.59
CA PRO A 510 -26.99 14.33 -6.60
C PRO A 510 -26.89 12.90 -7.15
N TYR A 511 -25.68 12.41 -7.36
CA TYR A 511 -25.44 10.99 -7.59
C TYR A 511 -25.82 10.24 -6.31
N SER A 512 -26.74 9.29 -6.43
CA SER A 512 -27.10 8.37 -5.35
C SER A 512 -26.25 7.12 -5.46
N ILE A 513 -25.86 6.55 -4.32
CA ILE A 513 -25.17 5.26 -4.29
C ILE A 513 -26.16 4.17 -4.71
N VAL A 514 -25.75 3.24 -5.56
CA VAL A 514 -26.59 2.11 -5.99
C VAL A 514 -26.22 0.87 -5.20
N CYS A 515 -27.22 0.19 -4.64
CA CYS A 515 -27.00 -1.09 -3.95
C CYS A 515 -27.43 -2.23 -4.89
N THR A 516 -26.55 -3.19 -5.13
CA THR A 516 -26.77 -4.34 -6.01
C THR A 516 -26.68 -5.64 -5.23
N ASP A 517 -27.53 -6.60 -5.59
CA ASP A 517 -27.56 -7.99 -5.12
C ASP A 517 -27.57 -8.85 -6.39
N VAL A 518 -26.40 -9.03 -7.01
CA VAL A 518 -26.27 -9.63 -8.35
C VAL A 518 -26.49 -11.13 -8.30
N ASP A 519 -26.05 -11.79 -7.23
CA ASP A 519 -26.18 -13.23 -7.05
C ASP A 519 -27.47 -13.66 -6.32
N SER A 520 -28.23 -12.70 -5.77
CA SER A 520 -29.51 -12.92 -5.08
C SER A 520 -29.38 -13.71 -3.77
N ASP A 521 -28.23 -13.63 -3.10
CA ASP A 521 -28.00 -14.27 -1.80
C ASP A 521 -28.57 -13.45 -0.62
N GLY A 522 -28.95 -12.20 -0.89
CA GLY A 522 -29.55 -11.27 0.06
C GLY A 522 -28.55 -10.32 0.73
N TYR A 523 -27.27 -10.38 0.41
CA TYR A 523 -26.30 -9.33 0.67
C TYR A 523 -26.22 -8.40 -0.53
N CYS A 524 -25.74 -7.18 -0.29
CA CYS A 524 -25.63 -6.20 -1.36
C CYS A 524 -24.27 -5.56 -1.33
N TRP A 525 -23.73 -5.30 -2.51
CA TRP A 525 -22.63 -4.36 -2.69
C TRP A 525 -23.19 -2.96 -2.91
N TRP A 526 -22.64 -1.98 -2.20
CA TRP A 526 -22.98 -0.55 -2.35
C TRP A 526 -21.76 0.33 -2.51
N GLY A 527 -20.64 -0.25 -2.94
CA GLY A 527 -19.41 0.50 -3.13
C GLY A 527 -18.57 0.62 -1.87
N ILE A 528 -17.53 1.43 -1.95
CA ILE A 528 -16.52 1.64 -0.89
C ILE A 528 -16.93 2.69 0.15
N THR A 529 -18.23 2.96 0.29
CA THR A 529 -18.70 3.90 1.30
C THR A 529 -18.85 3.19 2.63
N PRO A 530 -18.41 3.81 3.74
CA PRO A 530 -18.35 3.14 5.03
C PRO A 530 -19.74 2.79 5.58
N ASP A 531 -20.76 3.58 5.24
CA ASP A 531 -22.13 3.37 5.72
C ASP A 531 -23.05 2.90 4.60
N LYS A 532 -23.86 1.87 4.88
CA LYS A 532 -24.92 1.40 3.97
C LYS A 532 -25.91 2.54 3.65
N PRO A 533 -26.15 2.85 2.36
CA PRO A 533 -27.15 3.84 1.97
C PRO A 533 -28.54 3.51 2.51
N ALA A 534 -29.21 4.51 3.11
CA ALA A 534 -30.53 4.34 3.71
C ALA A 534 -31.63 3.95 2.70
N ASP A 535 -31.39 4.17 1.41
CA ASP A 535 -32.27 3.84 0.29
C ASP A 535 -31.96 2.49 -0.37
N CYS A 536 -31.00 1.70 0.15
CA CYS A 536 -30.78 0.34 -0.32
C CYS A 536 -32.08 -0.50 -0.25
N PRO A 537 -32.31 -1.40 -1.21
CA PRO A 537 -33.47 -2.29 -1.21
C PRO A 537 -33.61 -3.10 0.08
N VAL A 538 -34.86 -3.37 0.50
CA VAL A 538 -35.18 -4.22 1.67
C VAL A 538 -34.70 -5.68 1.48
N SER A 539 -34.40 -6.08 0.24
CA SER A 539 -33.77 -7.37 -0.05
C SER A 539 -32.30 -7.44 0.38
N CYS A 540 -31.63 -6.30 0.59
CA CYS A 540 -30.31 -6.24 1.19
C CYS A 540 -30.43 -6.50 2.70
N LEU A 541 -30.41 -7.77 3.10
CA LEU A 541 -30.63 -8.26 4.46
C LEU A 541 -29.47 -7.97 5.42
N GLY A 542 -28.26 -7.71 4.93
CA GLY A 542 -27.11 -7.32 5.75
C GLY A 542 -27.34 -5.98 6.46
N GLU A 543 -27.20 -5.93 7.79
CA GLU A 543 -27.56 -4.73 8.55
C GLU A 543 -26.51 -3.61 8.42
N GLU A 544 -25.22 -3.91 8.25
CA GLU A 544 -24.15 -2.88 8.17
C GLU A 544 -22.95 -3.23 7.26
N GLU A 545 -22.75 -4.49 6.86
CA GLU A 545 -21.56 -4.93 6.10
C GLU A 545 -21.83 -5.17 4.60
N PRO A 546 -20.98 -4.64 3.70
CA PRO A 546 -21.15 -4.83 2.26
C PRO A 546 -20.81 -6.26 1.84
N ASP A 547 -21.38 -6.66 0.70
CA ASP A 547 -21.01 -7.91 0.04
C ASP A 547 -19.57 -7.86 -0.47
N CYS A 548 -18.81 -8.91 -0.17
CA CYS A 548 -17.42 -9.03 -0.55
C CYS A 548 -17.19 -9.33 -2.03
N ASP A 549 -18.09 -10.05 -2.67
CA ASP A 549 -18.12 -10.25 -4.12
C ASP A 549 -19.52 -10.63 -4.58
N ASP A 550 -20.39 -9.61 -4.67
CA ASP A 550 -21.80 -9.66 -5.15
C ASP A 550 -22.06 -10.48 -6.44
N ALA A 551 -21.02 -10.83 -7.20
CA ALA A 551 -21.15 -11.71 -8.36
C ALA A 551 -21.02 -13.21 -8.04
N ASN A 552 -20.75 -13.57 -6.79
CA ASN A 552 -20.42 -14.93 -6.35
C ASN A 552 -21.30 -15.35 -5.17
N ASP A 553 -22.32 -16.17 -5.47
CA ASP A 553 -23.41 -16.66 -4.59
C ASP A 553 -22.96 -17.47 -3.36
N ILE A 554 -21.66 -17.53 -3.13
CA ILE A 554 -21.00 -18.30 -2.10
C ILE A 554 -20.19 -17.39 -1.16
N ILE A 555 -19.81 -16.19 -1.63
CA ILE A 555 -19.07 -15.18 -0.88
C ILE A 555 -20.10 -14.23 -0.27
N GLY A 556 -20.38 -14.37 1.03
CA GLY A 556 -21.33 -13.47 1.72
C GLY A 556 -20.72 -12.12 2.09
N THR A 557 -21.25 -11.50 3.15
CA THR A 557 -20.71 -10.24 3.70
C THR A 557 -19.23 -10.31 3.98
N CYS A 558 -18.59 -9.16 3.90
CA CYS A 558 -17.24 -9.06 4.38
C CYS A 558 -17.11 -9.27 5.89
N PRO A 559 -16.19 -10.15 6.34
CA PRO A 559 -15.91 -10.26 7.76
C PRO A 559 -15.35 -8.94 8.30
N GLU A 560 -15.56 -8.65 9.60
CA GLU A 560 -14.92 -7.52 10.30
C GLU A 560 -13.37 -7.52 10.17
N ASP A 561 -12.77 -8.68 9.82
CA ASP A 561 -11.33 -8.89 9.61
C ASP A 561 -10.92 -9.10 8.12
N TYR A 562 -11.81 -8.83 7.16
CA TYR A 562 -11.64 -8.90 5.70
C TYR A 562 -10.64 -9.93 5.13
N VAL A 563 -11.14 -11.15 4.92
CA VAL A 563 -10.53 -12.13 4.01
C VAL A 563 -11.55 -12.50 2.93
N CYS A 564 -11.50 -11.81 1.79
CA CYS A 564 -12.03 -12.36 0.55
C CYS A 564 -11.09 -13.47 0.06
N GLY A 565 -11.43 -14.74 0.28
CA GLY A 565 -10.55 -15.82 -0.17
C GLY A 565 -10.97 -17.26 0.04
N SER A 566 -12.02 -17.58 0.79
CA SER A 566 -12.40 -18.98 0.95
C SER A 566 -13.82 -19.17 1.48
N TYR A 567 -14.74 -19.66 0.64
CA TYR A 567 -15.52 -20.89 0.87
C TYR A 567 -16.23 -21.28 -0.45
N PRO A 568 -16.37 -22.59 -0.73
CA PRO A 568 -17.68 -23.06 -1.18
C PRO A 568 -18.32 -24.13 -0.31
N MET A 569 -19.65 -24.04 -0.29
CA MET A 569 -20.63 -24.71 0.56
C MET A 569 -20.58 -26.26 0.65
N LEU A 570 -20.81 -26.75 1.87
CA LEU A 570 -21.69 -27.86 2.34
C LEU A 570 -21.63 -29.28 1.73
N PHE A 571 -21.41 -30.30 2.59
CA PHE A 571 -22.37 -31.34 3.06
C PHE A 571 -21.77 -32.73 3.39
N SER A 572 -22.11 -33.20 4.60
CA SER A 572 -22.49 -34.59 4.99
C SER A 572 -21.48 -35.77 4.95
N GLY A 573 -21.42 -36.51 6.07
CA GLY A 573 -21.38 -37.99 6.02
C GLY A 573 -20.32 -38.72 6.86
N GLU A 574 -20.77 -39.30 7.99
CA GLU A 574 -20.27 -40.50 8.70
C GLU A 574 -18.95 -40.44 9.54
N VAL A 575 -18.80 -41.03 10.74
CA VAL A 575 -19.65 -41.50 11.86
C VAL A 575 -18.70 -42.06 12.99
N VAL A 576 -18.83 -41.50 14.23
CA VAL A 576 -18.55 -41.99 15.63
C VAL A 576 -17.14 -42.43 16.12
N PRO A 577 -16.80 -42.47 17.46
CA PRO A 577 -17.69 -42.44 18.65
C PRO A 577 -17.30 -41.61 19.93
N PHE A 578 -18.38 -41.15 20.60
CA PHE A 578 -18.72 -41.12 22.06
C PHE A 578 -17.91 -40.34 23.11
N GLY A 579 -18.65 -39.51 23.86
CA GLY A 579 -18.40 -39.20 25.28
C GLY A 579 -19.25 -38.04 25.86
N ASP A 580 -20.55 -38.27 26.08
CA ASP A 580 -21.50 -37.67 27.06
C ASP A 580 -21.28 -36.20 27.51
N TYR A 581 -22.23 -35.27 27.34
CA TYR A 581 -23.44 -35.16 28.16
C TYR A 581 -24.66 -34.59 27.39
N THR A 582 -25.83 -35.06 27.81
CA THR A 582 -27.15 -34.95 27.19
C THR A 582 -28.03 -33.80 27.73
N THR A 583 -28.67 -33.11 26.78
CA THR A 583 -30.10 -32.68 26.70
C THR A 583 -30.74 -31.72 27.73
N PHE A 584 -31.26 -30.60 27.23
CA PHE A 584 -32.70 -30.26 27.02
C PHE A 584 -32.73 -29.05 26.05
N GLY A 585 -33.57 -28.87 25.04
CA GLY A 585 -34.68 -29.59 24.43
C GLY A 585 -35.29 -28.65 23.35
N GLN A 586 -35.51 -29.15 22.13
CA GLN A 586 -36.27 -28.46 21.08
C GLN A 586 -37.70 -28.13 21.55
N VAL A 587 -38.20 -26.95 21.19
CA VAL A 587 -39.63 -26.74 20.92
C VAL A 587 -39.78 -26.18 19.50
N SER A 588 -40.40 -26.99 18.65
CA SER A 588 -40.95 -26.64 17.35
C SER A 588 -42.32 -25.99 17.54
N CYS A 589 -42.62 -24.96 16.75
CA CYS A 589 -43.99 -24.60 16.37
C CYS A 589 -44.06 -24.37 14.85
N CYS A 590 -44.85 -25.19 14.18
CA CYS A 590 -45.18 -25.13 12.76
C CYS A 590 -46.24 -24.06 12.42
N GLY A 591 -46.28 -23.63 11.15
CA GLY A 591 -47.50 -23.77 10.34
C GLY A 591 -48.03 -22.53 9.60
N ASP A 592 -48.02 -22.60 8.27
CA ASP A 592 -48.72 -21.72 7.32
C ASP A 592 -50.25 -21.60 7.56
N ASN A 593 -50.81 -20.39 7.41
CA ASN A 593 -51.92 -20.07 6.49
C ASN A 593 -52.41 -18.60 6.60
N ALA A 594 -52.85 -18.10 5.45
CA ALA A 594 -53.36 -16.77 5.10
C ALA A 594 -54.34 -16.04 6.07
N GLY A 595 -54.25 -14.71 6.09
CA GLY A 595 -55.40 -13.81 6.25
C GLY A 595 -55.19 -12.58 7.17
N GLU A 596 -55.27 -11.38 6.55
CA GLU A 596 -55.69 -10.08 7.11
C GLU A 596 -54.89 -9.41 8.27
N TYR A 597 -54.33 -8.23 7.98
CA TYR A 597 -53.95 -7.18 8.95
C TYR A 597 -55.19 -6.69 9.74
N PRO A 598 -55.10 -6.29 11.03
CA PRO A 598 -54.32 -5.11 11.43
C PRO A 598 -53.59 -5.14 12.80
N ILE A 599 -52.49 -4.39 12.84
CA ILE A 599 -51.84 -3.66 13.96
C ILE A 599 -52.56 -3.66 15.32
N GLN A 600 -51.90 -4.19 16.38
CA GLN A 600 -51.81 -3.59 17.74
C GLN A 600 -50.90 -4.41 18.69
N GLY A 601 -49.81 -3.78 19.16
CA GLY A 601 -49.38 -3.73 20.56
C GLY A 601 -48.94 -5.00 21.32
N THR A 602 -47.64 -5.04 21.65
CA THR A 602 -47.03 -5.51 22.92
C THR A 602 -47.31 -6.93 23.42
N CYS A 603 -46.26 -7.77 23.39
CA CYS A 603 -46.09 -8.91 24.29
C CYS A 603 -44.70 -8.85 24.94
N CYS A 604 -44.55 -8.03 25.99
CA CYS A 604 -43.68 -8.34 27.12
C CYS A 604 -44.59 -8.57 28.31
N ASN A 605 -44.87 -9.85 28.61
CA ASN A 605 -44.95 -10.40 29.97
C ASN A 605 -45.59 -11.78 29.94
N ASN A 606 -44.79 -12.79 30.26
CA ASN A 606 -44.99 -13.69 31.41
C ASN A 606 -44.26 -15.01 31.15
N HIS A 607 -43.05 -15.16 31.68
CA HIS A 607 -42.68 -16.37 32.42
C HIS A 607 -41.40 -16.09 33.23
N ARG A 608 -41.52 -16.27 34.55
CA ARG A 608 -40.38 -16.36 35.47
C ARG A 608 -39.48 -17.52 35.06
N ASP A 609 -38.18 -17.30 35.19
CA ASP A 609 -37.06 -18.26 35.09
C ASP A 609 -36.31 -18.35 33.75
N PHE A 610 -35.91 -17.19 33.20
CA PHE A 610 -34.68 -17.09 32.40
C PHE A 610 -33.75 -16.09 33.10
N LEU A 611 -32.49 -16.48 33.31
CA LEU A 611 -31.43 -15.53 33.66
C LEU A 611 -31.27 -14.64 32.42
N GLU A 612 -31.68 -13.38 32.51
CA GLU A 612 -31.48 -12.39 31.47
C GLU A 612 -29.96 -12.20 31.29
N GLU A 613 -29.39 -12.68 30.19
CA GLU A 613 -28.04 -12.32 29.79
C GLU A 613 -28.04 -10.84 29.43
N THR A 614 -27.44 -10.02 30.29
CA THR A 614 -27.24 -8.59 30.04
C THR A 614 -25.88 -8.39 29.36
N VAL A 615 -25.84 -7.61 28.30
CA VAL A 615 -24.59 -7.23 27.62
C VAL A 615 -24.10 -5.91 28.23
N GLU A 616 -22.80 -5.83 28.50
CA GLU A 616 -22.14 -4.60 28.94
C GLU A 616 -21.89 -3.67 27.75
N SER A 617 -22.36 -2.42 27.86
CA SER A 617 -22.07 -1.37 26.88
C SER A 617 -21.55 -0.11 27.59
N TYR A 618 -20.71 0.65 26.88
CA TYR A 618 -20.20 1.93 27.36
C TYR A 618 -20.87 3.04 26.55
N GLU A 619 -21.75 3.81 27.20
CA GLU A 619 -22.43 4.92 26.55
C GLU A 619 -21.68 6.22 26.79
N PHE A 620 -21.58 7.04 25.74
CA PHE A 620 -21.03 8.39 25.83
C PHE A 620 -21.83 9.22 26.84
N LEU A 621 -21.13 9.83 27.79
CA LEU A 621 -21.71 10.68 28.81
C LEU A 621 -21.48 12.16 28.51
N LEU A 622 -20.22 12.55 28.35
CA LEU A 622 -19.83 13.93 28.06
C LEU A 622 -18.43 14.00 27.44
N ALA A 623 -18.13 15.13 26.81
CA ALA A 623 -16.79 15.49 26.36
C ALA A 623 -16.50 16.94 26.72
N PHE A 624 -15.25 17.24 27.09
CA PHE A 624 -14.81 18.59 27.40
C PHE A 624 -13.36 18.81 26.97
N GLY A 625 -13.01 20.07 26.73
CA GLY A 625 -11.76 20.45 26.06
C GLY A 625 -12.00 21.01 24.67
N SER A 626 -11.04 21.78 24.18
CA SER A 626 -10.96 22.25 22.80
C SER A 626 -9.52 22.62 22.47
N SER A 627 -9.16 22.68 21.20
CA SER A 627 -7.82 23.12 20.79
C SER A 627 -7.51 24.54 21.26
N GLY A 628 -6.34 24.74 21.86
CA GLY A 628 -5.84 26.07 22.24
C GLY A 628 -5.02 26.07 23.53
N SER A 629 -4.64 27.28 23.98
CA SER A 629 -3.79 27.50 25.16
C SER A 629 -4.50 28.23 26.30
N GLY A 630 -5.81 28.47 26.17
CA GLY A 630 -6.64 29.04 27.23
C GLY A 630 -7.04 28.04 28.31
N TYR A 631 -7.69 28.51 29.37
CA TYR A 631 -8.20 27.65 30.45
C TYR A 631 -9.22 26.64 29.92
N GLY A 632 -9.00 25.35 30.18
CA GLY A 632 -9.82 24.26 29.68
C GLY A 632 -9.65 23.99 28.18
N GLN A 633 -8.62 24.56 27.55
CA GLN A 633 -8.19 24.22 26.19
C GLN A 633 -6.91 23.39 26.24
N PHE A 634 -6.68 22.58 25.22
CA PHE A 634 -5.54 21.67 25.15
C PHE A 634 -4.72 21.86 23.89
N ASP A 635 -3.40 21.67 24.00
CA ASP A 635 -2.42 21.66 22.92
C ASP A 635 -1.54 20.42 23.11
N TRP A 636 -1.97 19.30 22.53
CA TRP A 636 -1.38 17.96 22.77
C TRP A 636 -1.57 17.39 24.19
N PRO A 637 -2.83 17.14 24.60
CA PRO A 637 -3.12 16.46 25.86
C PRO A 637 -2.86 14.94 25.76
N ASN A 638 -2.23 14.32 26.77
CA ASN A 638 -1.70 12.95 26.65
C ASN A 638 -2.33 11.93 27.61
N HIS A 639 -2.54 12.28 28.87
CA HIS A 639 -3.05 11.32 29.85
C HIS A 639 -4.04 11.96 30.83
N VAL A 640 -4.86 11.13 31.47
CA VAL A 640 -5.96 11.52 32.34
C VAL A 640 -5.94 10.65 33.59
N ALA A 641 -6.11 11.26 34.76
CA ALA A 641 -6.30 10.56 36.03
C ALA A 641 -7.45 11.21 36.82
N VAL A 642 -8.16 10.42 37.62
CA VAL A 642 -9.32 10.88 38.39
C VAL A 642 -9.21 10.50 39.86
N GLU A 643 -9.35 11.47 40.75
CA GLU A 643 -9.35 11.26 42.21
C GLU A 643 -10.19 12.34 42.91
N ASN A 644 -10.97 11.95 43.93
CA ASN A 644 -11.76 12.86 44.77
C ASN A 644 -12.64 13.86 43.98
N ASP A 645 -13.47 13.36 43.06
CA ASP A 645 -14.34 14.17 42.19
C ASP A 645 -13.59 15.19 41.30
N ARG A 646 -12.29 15.00 41.03
CA ARG A 646 -11.47 15.86 40.16
C ARG A 646 -10.80 15.04 39.06
N ILE A 647 -10.72 15.64 37.88
CA ILE A 647 -10.04 15.08 36.71
C ILE A 647 -8.75 15.88 36.46
N TYR A 648 -7.64 15.19 36.29
CA TYR A 648 -6.33 15.77 36.05
C TYR A 648 -5.84 15.35 34.67
N VAL A 649 -5.50 16.32 33.82
CA VAL A 649 -5.10 16.07 32.44
C VAL A 649 -3.70 16.63 32.21
N THR A 650 -2.77 15.80 31.77
CA THR A 650 -1.44 16.24 31.34
C THR A 650 -1.49 16.80 29.93
N ASP A 651 -0.88 17.96 29.75
CA ASP A 651 -0.79 18.61 28.45
C ASP A 651 0.67 18.90 28.10
N SER A 652 1.14 18.23 27.05
CA SER A 652 2.55 18.18 26.71
C SER A 652 3.06 19.48 26.09
N ASP A 653 2.35 20.10 25.16
CA ASP A 653 2.81 21.35 24.56
C ASP A 653 2.51 22.57 25.44
N LEU A 654 1.46 22.53 26.28
CA LEU A 654 1.23 23.57 27.29
C LEU A 654 2.14 23.41 28.53
N ASN A 655 2.78 22.26 28.70
CA ASN A 655 3.70 21.96 29.78
C ASN A 655 3.06 22.15 31.17
N ASN A 656 1.82 21.71 31.32
CA ASN A 656 1.05 21.82 32.56
C ASN A 656 0.18 20.59 32.81
N VAL A 657 -0.44 20.55 33.98
CA VAL A 657 -1.53 19.66 34.32
C VAL A 657 -2.75 20.52 34.62
N GLN A 658 -3.86 20.26 33.93
CA GLN A 658 -5.13 20.97 34.15
C GLN A 658 -6.07 20.13 35.01
N ILE A 659 -6.79 20.80 35.90
CA ILE A 659 -7.70 20.20 36.88
C ILE A 659 -9.14 20.60 36.51
N PHE A 660 -10.03 19.62 36.45
CA PHE A 660 -11.45 19.79 36.14
C PHE A 660 -12.33 19.12 37.21
N ASP A 661 -13.59 19.54 37.28
CA ASP A 661 -14.62 18.76 38.01
C ASP A 661 -15.15 17.61 37.12
N LEU A 662 -15.97 16.73 37.71
CA LEU A 662 -16.58 15.59 37.00
C LEU A 662 -17.56 15.99 35.89
N ASP A 663 -17.99 17.25 35.83
CA ASP A 663 -18.82 17.79 34.76
C ASP A 663 -17.98 18.37 33.60
N GLY A 664 -16.64 18.32 33.71
CA GLY A 664 -15.70 18.82 32.71
C GLY A 664 -15.45 20.32 32.79
N ASN A 665 -15.84 20.99 33.88
CA ASN A 665 -15.54 22.41 34.06
C ASN A 665 -14.11 22.58 34.57
N TYR A 666 -13.36 23.48 33.94
CA TYR A 666 -12.02 23.85 34.39
C TYR A 666 -12.06 24.43 35.82
N LEU A 667 -11.21 23.90 36.70
CA LEU A 667 -11.05 24.35 38.08
C LEU A 667 -9.74 25.13 38.28
N ASP A 668 -8.60 24.52 37.90
CA ASP A 668 -7.27 25.10 38.10
C ASP A 668 -6.23 24.43 37.19
N GLN A 669 -4.97 24.86 37.24
CA GLN A 669 -3.85 24.19 36.60
C GLN A 669 -2.55 24.44 37.37
N PHE A 670 -1.61 23.50 37.25
CA PHE A 670 -0.25 23.67 37.77
C PHE A 670 0.79 23.20 36.76
N GLY A 671 2.05 23.56 37.02
CA GLY A 671 3.11 23.38 36.03
C GLY A 671 3.24 24.58 35.10
N THR A 672 4.48 24.86 34.73
CA THR A 672 4.85 25.82 33.69
C THR A 672 6.09 25.27 33.00
N TRP A 673 6.31 25.66 31.74
CA TRP A 673 7.54 25.29 31.05
C TRP A 673 8.80 25.64 31.86
N GLY A 674 9.66 24.64 32.11
CA GLY A 674 10.94 24.88 32.76
C GLY A 674 11.62 23.62 33.29
N TYR A 675 12.66 23.83 34.11
CA TYR A 675 13.54 22.78 34.63
C TYR A 675 13.55 22.73 36.18
N GLY A 676 12.93 23.72 36.83
CA GLY A 676 12.87 23.81 38.28
C GLY A 676 11.80 22.88 38.88
N ASN A 677 11.76 22.82 40.21
CA ASN A 677 10.70 22.13 40.93
C ASN A 677 9.36 22.80 40.66
N GLY A 678 8.35 21.99 40.35
CA GLY A 678 7.01 22.46 39.95
C GLY A 678 6.93 23.07 38.56
N GLN A 679 8.02 23.02 37.77
CA GLN A 679 8.02 23.31 36.34
C GLN A 679 8.11 22.00 35.57
N LEU A 680 7.32 21.87 34.51
CA LEU A 680 7.20 20.64 33.72
C LEU A 680 7.73 20.90 32.30
N ARG A 681 8.10 19.83 31.59
CA ARG A 681 8.42 19.88 30.17
C ARG A 681 7.98 18.61 29.45
N SER A 682 6.93 18.74 28.62
CA SER A 682 6.19 17.61 28.04
C SER A 682 5.74 16.62 29.13
N PRO A 683 4.86 17.00 30.07
CA PRO A 683 4.30 16.01 30.99
C PRO A 683 3.51 14.96 30.21
N GLU A 684 3.79 13.67 30.45
CA GLU A 684 3.17 12.53 29.75
C GLU A 684 2.22 11.78 30.70
N GLY A 685 2.64 10.65 31.30
CA GLY A 685 1.82 9.88 32.24
C GLY A 685 1.58 10.61 33.56
N ILE A 686 0.40 10.35 34.14
CA ILE A 686 -0.05 10.85 35.43
C ILE A 686 -0.71 9.72 36.22
N GLU A 687 -0.41 9.63 37.51
CA GLU A 687 -1.03 8.67 38.42
C GLU A 687 -1.31 9.34 39.76
N ILE A 688 -2.34 8.92 40.49
CA ILE A 688 -2.69 9.49 41.79
C ILE A 688 -2.79 8.37 42.83
N TYR A 689 -1.94 8.45 43.86
CA TYR A 689 -1.93 7.47 44.93
C TYR A 689 -1.81 8.16 46.30
N GLU A 690 -2.74 7.85 47.20
CA GLU A 690 -2.85 8.44 48.55
C GLU A 690 -2.79 9.99 48.54
N ASP A 691 -3.63 10.62 47.70
CA ASP A 691 -3.72 12.08 47.51
C ASP A 691 -2.43 12.75 46.97
N ILE A 692 -1.49 11.96 46.44
CA ILE A 692 -0.27 12.45 45.79
C ILE A 692 -0.36 12.22 44.28
N ILE A 693 -0.17 13.28 43.50
CA ILE A 693 -0.10 13.22 42.05
C ILE A 693 1.35 12.94 41.65
N TYR A 694 1.57 11.93 40.81
CA TYR A 694 2.86 11.61 40.20
C TYR A 694 2.79 11.96 38.71
N VAL A 695 3.73 12.78 38.24
CA VAL A 695 3.77 13.22 36.84
C VAL A 695 5.12 12.83 36.23
N ALA A 696 5.06 12.12 35.10
CA ALA A 696 6.22 11.85 34.27
C ALA A 696 6.61 13.10 33.49
N ASP A 697 7.68 13.76 33.93
CA ASP A 697 8.24 14.97 33.32
C ASP A 697 9.24 14.56 32.23
N PHE A 698 8.69 14.09 31.10
CA PHE A 698 9.39 13.31 30.07
C PHE A 698 10.69 13.94 29.60
N VAL A 699 10.68 15.22 29.19
CA VAL A 699 11.89 15.86 28.65
C VAL A 699 12.92 16.18 29.74
N ASN A 700 12.49 16.35 30.98
CA ASN A 700 13.39 16.53 32.11
C ASN A 700 13.87 15.18 32.70
N CYS A 701 13.41 14.05 32.14
CA CYS A 701 13.76 12.68 32.49
C CYS A 701 13.66 12.39 34.01
N ARG A 702 12.53 12.79 34.60
CA ARG A 702 12.28 12.65 36.04
C ARG A 702 10.80 12.47 36.31
N ILE A 703 10.49 12.05 37.53
CA ILE A 703 9.13 12.11 38.07
C ILE A 703 9.05 13.29 39.05
N GLN A 704 7.95 14.03 39.01
CA GLN A 704 7.63 15.04 40.01
C GLN A 704 6.34 14.67 40.73
N THR A 705 6.30 14.93 42.03
CA THR A 705 5.12 14.69 42.86
C THR A 705 4.51 15.98 43.36
N PHE A 706 3.19 16.00 43.46
CA PHE A 706 2.39 17.15 43.84
C PHE A 706 1.26 16.75 44.79
N ASP A 707 0.74 17.69 45.58
CA ASP A 707 -0.55 17.48 46.24
C ASP A 707 -1.71 17.70 45.24
N LEU A 708 -2.93 17.37 45.66
CA LEU A 708 -4.14 17.53 44.84
C LEU A 708 -4.48 18.98 44.45
N ASP A 709 -3.82 19.97 45.06
CA ASP A 709 -3.93 21.39 44.71
C ASP A 709 -2.78 21.85 43.80
N GLY A 710 -1.93 20.92 43.33
CA GLY A 710 -0.84 21.19 42.39
C GLY A 710 0.42 21.78 43.01
N ASN A 711 0.57 21.75 44.35
CA ASN A 711 1.79 22.21 44.99
C ASN A 711 2.87 21.13 44.91
N PHE A 712 4.06 21.51 44.45
CA PHE A 712 5.20 20.61 44.37
C PHE A 712 5.59 20.03 45.74
N ILE A 713 5.80 18.71 45.79
CA ILE A 713 6.23 17.97 46.98
C ILE A 713 7.67 17.49 46.82
N ASN A 714 7.93 16.61 45.85
CA ASN A 714 9.22 15.96 45.67
C ASN A 714 9.53 15.70 44.19
N THR A 715 10.77 15.33 43.89
CA THR A 715 11.19 14.86 42.57
C THR A 715 12.27 13.79 42.71
N PHE A 716 12.24 12.81 41.80
CA PHE A 716 13.26 11.78 41.70
C PHE A 716 13.46 11.39 40.24
N GLY A 717 14.60 10.74 39.96
CA GLY A 717 15.05 10.51 38.59
C GLY A 717 15.96 11.62 38.06
N SER A 718 16.70 11.30 37.00
CA SER A 718 17.52 12.24 36.23
C SER A 718 17.81 11.65 34.86
N CYS A 719 18.17 12.49 33.87
CA CYS A 719 18.51 11.98 32.54
C CYS A 719 19.71 11.02 32.55
N GLY A 720 19.55 9.84 31.95
CA GLY A 720 20.58 8.82 31.82
C GLY A 720 20.03 7.41 31.69
N THR A 721 20.92 6.44 31.49
CA THR A 721 20.56 5.01 31.30
C THR A 721 20.83 4.15 32.55
N GLY A 722 21.35 4.74 33.61
CA GLY A 722 21.60 4.04 34.88
C GLY A 722 20.32 3.72 35.66
N ASN A 723 20.45 2.97 36.75
CA ASN A 723 19.35 2.71 37.67
C ASN A 723 18.91 4.01 38.35
N GLY A 724 17.60 4.25 38.35
CA GLY A 724 17.02 5.50 38.85
C GLY A 724 17.31 6.72 37.96
N GLN A 725 17.74 6.49 36.72
CA GLN A 725 17.84 7.49 35.68
C GLN A 725 16.89 7.11 34.54
N PHE A 726 16.37 8.10 33.82
CA PHE A 726 15.46 7.89 32.70
C PHE A 726 16.06 8.44 31.42
N VAL A 727 15.82 7.77 30.30
CA VAL A 727 15.96 8.42 28.99
C VAL A 727 14.65 9.12 28.65
N SER A 728 13.54 8.44 28.90
CA SER A 728 12.19 8.90 28.58
C SER A 728 11.19 8.30 29.59
N ALA A 729 11.01 8.94 30.74
CA ALA A 729 9.95 8.54 31.68
C ALA A 729 8.59 8.84 31.04
N TYR A 730 7.71 7.84 30.91
CA TYR A 730 6.48 7.97 30.12
C TYR A 730 5.22 7.60 30.92
N GLY A 731 4.81 6.33 30.91
CA GLY A 731 3.70 5.79 31.71
C GLY A 731 4.13 5.53 33.15
N ILE A 732 3.20 5.71 34.08
CA ILE A 732 3.43 5.58 35.51
C ILE A 732 2.20 4.96 36.17
N ASP A 733 2.43 4.04 37.11
CA ASP A 733 1.39 3.51 38.00
C ASP A 733 1.97 3.26 39.40
N VAL A 734 1.12 3.23 40.43
CA VAL A 734 1.52 3.00 41.82
C VAL A 734 0.64 1.92 42.46
N PHE A 735 1.27 0.81 42.86
CA PHE A 735 0.60 -0.29 43.52
C PHE A 735 1.40 -0.79 44.72
N ASP A 736 0.72 -1.00 45.86
CA ASP A 736 1.30 -1.46 47.13
C ASP A 736 2.56 -0.66 47.55
N ASN A 737 2.48 0.68 47.47
CA ASN A 737 3.57 1.61 47.76
C ASN A 737 4.82 1.48 46.86
N ILE A 738 4.68 0.84 45.69
CA ILE A 738 5.73 0.76 44.67
C ILE A 738 5.27 1.54 43.44
N ILE A 739 6.13 2.43 42.97
CA ILE A 739 5.95 3.20 41.74
C ILE A 739 6.57 2.41 40.59
N TYR A 740 5.83 2.21 39.51
CA TYR A 740 6.26 1.56 38.28
C TYR A 740 6.30 2.60 37.17
N VAL A 741 7.41 2.68 36.43
CA VAL A 741 7.60 3.69 35.38
C VAL A 741 8.13 3.02 34.11
N THR A 742 7.50 3.30 32.97
CA THR A 742 8.04 2.94 31.66
C THR A 742 9.16 3.93 31.28
N ASP A 743 10.37 3.41 31.05
CA ASP A 743 11.49 4.18 30.51
C ASP A 743 11.53 3.93 28.99
N ARG A 744 10.62 4.59 28.28
CA ARG A 744 10.19 4.28 26.92
C ARG A 744 11.33 4.11 25.92
N SER A 745 12.35 4.97 25.98
CA SER A 745 13.48 4.92 25.04
C SER A 745 14.64 4.03 25.51
N SER A 746 14.53 3.45 26.70
CA SER A 746 15.46 2.43 27.21
C SER A 746 14.85 1.02 27.18
N ASP A 747 13.63 0.87 26.65
CA ASP A 747 12.88 -0.39 26.52
C ASP A 747 12.84 -1.22 27.80
N ARG A 748 12.60 -0.54 28.93
CA ARG A 748 12.58 -1.16 30.26
C ARG A 748 11.54 -0.51 31.16
N ILE A 749 11.17 -1.24 32.21
CA ILE A 749 10.40 -0.75 33.34
C ILE A 749 11.35 -0.56 34.52
N GLN A 750 11.15 0.52 35.28
CA GLN A 750 11.86 0.76 36.55
C GLN A 750 10.86 0.90 37.68
N THR A 751 11.22 0.37 38.86
CA THR A 751 10.39 0.45 40.06
C THR A 751 11.07 1.24 41.17
N PHE A 752 10.27 1.95 41.97
CA PHE A 752 10.73 2.85 43.03
C PHE A 752 9.85 2.73 44.27
N ASP A 753 10.38 3.10 45.43
CA ASP A 753 9.54 3.35 46.61
C ASP A 753 8.91 4.75 46.53
N LEU A 754 7.97 5.06 47.44
CA LEU A 754 7.30 6.37 47.50
C LEU A 754 8.25 7.54 47.81
N ASP A 755 9.44 7.27 48.36
CA ASP A 755 10.48 8.28 48.58
C ASP A 755 11.29 8.55 47.29
N GLY A 756 11.07 7.78 46.22
CA GLY A 756 11.74 7.90 44.93
C GLY A 756 13.06 7.13 44.84
N ASN A 757 13.34 6.21 45.77
CA ASN A 757 14.53 5.37 45.70
C ASN A 757 14.30 4.20 44.74
N PHE A 758 15.26 3.97 43.85
CA PHE A 758 15.23 2.85 42.91
C PHE A 758 15.20 1.50 43.64
N ILE A 759 14.28 0.62 43.23
CA ILE A 759 14.11 -0.74 43.74
C ILE A 759 14.64 -1.76 42.72
N ASN A 760 14.02 -1.83 41.54
CA ASN A 760 14.31 -2.85 40.53
C ASN A 760 14.12 -2.34 39.09
N THR A 761 14.59 -3.11 38.11
CA THR A 761 14.32 -2.89 36.69
C THR A 761 14.21 -4.21 35.95
N PHE A 762 13.36 -4.26 34.94
CA PHE A 762 13.20 -5.40 34.04
C PHE A 762 12.83 -4.92 32.63
N GLY A 763 13.03 -5.78 31.62
CA GLY A 763 12.89 -5.40 30.22
C GLY A 763 14.23 -5.14 29.53
N SER A 764 14.24 -5.30 28.21
CA SER A 764 15.35 -4.95 27.30
C SER A 764 14.81 -4.79 25.89
N SER A 765 15.50 -4.07 25.00
CA SER A 765 15.07 -3.92 23.60
C SER A 765 14.92 -5.26 22.87
N GLY A 766 13.81 -5.44 22.15
CA GLY A 766 13.59 -6.55 21.23
C GLY A 766 12.15 -7.07 21.21
N PRO A 767 11.83 -8.01 20.28
CA PRO A 767 10.48 -8.53 20.10
C PRO A 767 10.17 -9.77 20.96
N GLY A 768 11.16 -10.31 21.70
CA GLY A 768 10.98 -11.51 22.52
C GLY A 768 10.15 -11.29 23.79
N ASN A 769 9.76 -12.37 24.46
CA ASN A 769 9.06 -12.31 25.75
C ASN A 769 9.92 -11.60 26.81
N GLY A 770 9.35 -10.61 27.50
CA GLY A 770 10.07 -9.77 28.46
C GLY A 770 11.06 -8.80 27.82
N GLN A 771 11.06 -8.67 26.49
CA GLN A 771 11.71 -7.60 25.75
C GLN A 771 10.65 -6.63 25.24
N PHE A 772 11.01 -5.36 25.07
CA PHE A 772 10.09 -4.32 24.64
C PHE A 772 10.63 -3.57 23.41
N ASP A 773 9.72 -2.93 22.69
CA ASP A 773 10.02 -1.88 21.72
C ASP A 773 9.11 -0.67 22.02
N THR A 774 9.68 0.38 22.59
CA THR A 774 8.96 1.60 23.00
C THR A 774 7.78 1.35 23.95
N PRO A 775 7.97 0.70 25.12
CA PRO A 775 6.87 0.47 26.07
C PRO A 775 6.24 1.81 26.45
N TYR A 776 4.93 1.92 26.29
CA TYR A 776 4.22 3.20 26.35
C TYR A 776 3.63 3.41 27.74
N ASP A 777 2.61 2.63 28.10
CA ASP A 777 1.88 2.76 29.37
C ASP A 777 1.94 1.48 30.21
N ILE A 778 1.60 1.61 31.49
CA ILE A 778 1.68 0.55 32.48
C ILE A 778 0.49 0.61 33.44
N SER A 779 -0.07 -0.54 33.80
CA SER A 779 -1.10 -0.65 34.84
C SER A 779 -0.89 -1.92 35.66
N VAL A 780 -1.16 -1.85 36.97
CA VAL A 780 -0.87 -2.88 37.96
C VAL A 780 -2.14 -3.18 38.75
N SER A 781 -2.68 -4.36 38.55
CA SER A 781 -3.92 -4.81 39.20
C SER A 781 -3.86 -6.31 39.47
N GLY A 782 -4.52 -6.76 40.54
CA GLY A 782 -4.59 -8.19 40.88
C GLY A 782 -3.23 -8.87 41.11
N GLY A 783 -2.18 -8.10 41.45
CA GLY A 783 -0.81 -8.62 41.60
C GLY A 783 -0.09 -8.93 40.29
N LYS A 784 -0.54 -8.36 39.17
CA LYS A 784 0.09 -8.46 37.85
C LYS A 784 0.38 -7.06 37.31
N ILE A 785 1.43 -6.96 36.52
CA ILE A 785 1.82 -5.76 35.78
C ILE A 785 1.45 -5.96 34.32
N TYR A 786 0.74 -5.02 33.72
CA TYR A 786 0.35 -5.00 32.32
C TYR A 786 1.05 -3.83 31.64
N VAL A 787 1.75 -4.10 30.53
CA VAL A 787 2.53 -3.09 29.80
C VAL A 787 2.12 -3.10 28.34
N THR A 788 1.79 -1.93 27.80
CA THR A 788 1.59 -1.75 26.36
C THR A 788 2.95 -1.69 25.65
N ASP A 789 3.28 -2.76 24.93
CA ASP A 789 4.53 -2.90 24.18
C ASP A 789 4.32 -2.36 22.77
N ARG A 790 4.22 -1.02 22.69
CA ARG A 790 3.68 -0.28 21.55
C ARG A 790 4.33 -0.62 20.21
N GLY A 791 5.66 -0.77 20.16
CA GLY A 791 6.40 -1.06 18.93
C GLY A 791 6.28 -2.52 18.48
N ASN A 792 5.86 -3.42 19.38
CA ASN A 792 5.60 -4.83 19.09
C ASN A 792 4.09 -5.17 19.04
N ASP A 793 3.21 -4.15 19.05
CA ASP A 793 1.76 -4.29 18.85
C ASP A 793 1.07 -5.33 19.74
N ARG A 794 1.46 -5.35 21.02
CA ARG A 794 0.98 -6.34 22.00
C ARG A 794 0.95 -5.79 23.41
N ILE A 795 0.28 -6.51 24.30
CA ILE A 795 0.34 -6.29 25.74
C ILE A 795 1.15 -7.41 26.39
N GLN A 796 2.10 -7.04 27.26
CA GLN A 796 2.84 -8.02 28.05
C GLN A 796 2.43 -7.97 29.52
N THR A 797 2.24 -9.13 30.11
CA THR A 797 1.89 -9.31 31.53
C THR A 797 3.06 -9.89 32.31
N PHE A 798 3.33 -9.34 33.49
CA PHE A 798 4.40 -9.76 34.41
C PHE A 798 3.87 -9.96 35.83
N ASP A 799 4.62 -10.70 36.65
CA ASP A 799 4.42 -10.68 38.10
C ASP A 799 5.05 -9.42 38.73
N LEU A 800 4.79 -9.18 40.03
CA LEU A 800 5.31 -8.01 40.75
C LEU A 800 6.84 -8.00 40.88
N GLU A 801 7.50 -9.15 40.72
CA GLU A 801 8.95 -9.26 40.65
C GLU A 801 9.54 -8.91 39.28
N GLY A 802 8.69 -8.71 38.25
CA GLY A 802 9.08 -8.37 36.89
C GLY A 802 9.38 -9.59 36.00
N ASN A 803 8.95 -10.79 36.38
CA ASN A 803 9.06 -11.98 35.54
C ASN A 803 7.91 -12.04 34.55
N PHE A 804 8.22 -12.34 33.29
CA PHE A 804 7.23 -12.48 32.23
C PHE A 804 6.24 -13.62 32.52
N ILE A 805 4.94 -13.34 32.37
CA ILE A 805 3.84 -14.30 32.50
C ILE A 805 3.32 -14.69 31.11
N THR A 806 2.79 -13.72 30.36
CA THR A 806 2.16 -13.96 29.05
C THR A 806 2.18 -12.69 28.20
N THR A 807 1.94 -12.89 26.91
CA THR A 807 1.60 -11.81 25.96
C THR A 807 0.16 -11.98 25.51
N PHE A 808 -0.49 -10.88 25.16
CA PHE A 808 -1.80 -10.88 24.52
C PHE A 808 -1.80 -9.90 23.35
N GLY A 809 -2.47 -10.32 22.28
CA GLY A 809 -2.57 -9.61 21.02
C GLY A 809 -1.35 -9.70 20.11
N SER A 810 -1.56 -9.19 18.91
CA SER A 810 -0.64 -9.13 17.80
C SER A 810 -0.97 -7.92 16.94
N TYR A 811 -0.06 -7.54 16.05
CA TYR A 811 -0.35 -6.56 15.01
C TYR A 811 -1.64 -6.90 14.25
N GLY A 812 -2.53 -5.91 14.09
CA GLY A 812 -3.74 -6.02 13.27
C GLY A 812 -4.87 -5.14 13.77
N TYR A 813 -6.04 -5.30 13.14
CA TYR A 813 -7.20 -4.42 13.32
C TYR A 813 -8.43 -5.14 13.87
N GLY A 814 -8.38 -6.46 14.05
CA GLY A 814 -9.46 -7.25 14.64
C GLY A 814 -9.52 -7.16 16.16
N THR A 815 -10.51 -7.84 16.75
CA THR A 815 -10.64 -7.97 18.20
C THR A 815 -9.42 -8.67 18.80
N GLY A 816 -8.80 -8.06 19.80
CA GLY A 816 -7.58 -8.57 20.44
C GLY A 816 -6.30 -8.35 19.63
N GLN A 817 -6.37 -7.75 18.44
CA GLN A 817 -5.22 -7.26 17.69
C GLN A 817 -5.03 -5.76 17.95
N PHE A 818 -3.81 -5.25 17.81
CA PHE A 818 -3.47 -3.87 18.12
C PHE A 818 -2.64 -3.23 17.01
N PHE A 819 -2.77 -1.91 16.88
CA PHE A 819 -1.87 -1.07 16.10
C PHE A 819 -1.36 0.06 17.02
N GLN A 820 -0.12 -0.08 17.46
CA GLN A 820 0.51 0.84 18.41
C GLN A 820 -0.37 1.10 19.64
N PRO A 821 -0.65 0.07 20.48
CA PRO A 821 -1.45 0.25 21.67
C PRO A 821 -0.79 1.28 22.59
N ASN A 822 -1.56 2.27 23.04
CA ASN A 822 -1.06 3.40 23.82
C ASN A 822 -1.35 3.20 25.31
N GLY A 823 -2.41 3.79 25.83
CA GLY A 823 -2.81 3.74 27.23
C GLY A 823 -3.51 2.44 27.61
N ILE A 824 -3.31 2.03 28.87
CA ILE A 824 -3.94 0.85 29.46
C ILE A 824 -4.45 1.18 30.87
N ALA A 825 -5.69 0.79 31.16
CA ALA A 825 -6.25 0.84 32.51
C ALA A 825 -6.78 -0.54 32.90
N VAL A 826 -6.47 -1.01 34.09
CA VAL A 826 -6.89 -2.33 34.58
C VAL A 826 -7.52 -2.21 35.95
N ASN A 827 -8.72 -2.76 36.11
CA ASN A 827 -9.35 -2.93 37.42
C ASN A 827 -9.44 -4.44 37.77
N ASN A 828 -10.25 -4.82 38.75
CA ASN A 828 -10.34 -6.23 39.16
C ASN A 828 -11.02 -7.14 38.11
N ASP A 829 -11.79 -6.57 37.19
CA ASP A 829 -12.67 -7.32 36.29
C ASP A 829 -12.44 -6.99 34.80
N ARG A 830 -11.84 -5.84 34.47
CA ARG A 830 -11.72 -5.31 33.11
C ARG A 830 -10.32 -4.76 32.81
N ILE A 831 -9.95 -4.87 31.53
CA ILE A 831 -8.76 -4.30 30.91
C ILE A 831 -9.24 -3.39 29.78
N PHE A 832 -8.86 -2.13 29.82
CA PHE A 832 -9.16 -1.12 28.80
C PHE A 832 -7.88 -0.76 28.07
N ILE A 833 -7.87 -0.88 26.75
CA ILE A 833 -6.69 -0.58 25.93
C ILE A 833 -7.10 0.41 24.85
N THR A 834 -6.41 1.55 24.82
CA THR A 834 -6.52 2.47 23.69
C THR A 834 -5.63 1.98 22.57
N ASP A 835 -6.23 1.87 21.40
CA ASP A 835 -5.60 1.33 20.19
C ASP A 835 -5.71 2.40 19.11
N ASN A 836 -4.55 2.87 18.65
CA ASN A 836 -4.45 4.00 17.75
C ASN A 836 -4.50 3.56 16.28
N ASN A 837 -5.20 2.46 16.01
CA ASN A 837 -5.54 1.93 14.70
C ASN A 837 -5.90 3.08 13.72
N TYR A 838 -5.23 3.08 12.56
CA TYR A 838 -5.36 4.14 11.54
C TYR A 838 -6.78 4.26 10.98
N LEU A 839 -7.50 3.14 10.92
CA LEU A 839 -8.85 3.02 10.35
C LEU A 839 -9.94 3.27 11.39
N SER A 840 -9.75 2.76 12.61
CA SER A 840 -10.69 2.91 13.72
C SER A 840 -9.97 3.21 15.02
N LYS A 841 -9.95 4.49 15.41
CA LYS A 841 -9.47 4.89 16.73
C LYS A 841 -10.42 4.30 17.77
N ARG A 842 -9.92 3.41 18.61
CA ARG A 842 -10.79 2.57 19.45
C ARG A 842 -10.26 2.33 20.84
N VAL A 843 -11.18 2.01 21.74
CA VAL A 843 -10.88 1.43 23.06
C VAL A 843 -11.41 0.01 23.08
N GLN A 844 -10.51 -0.97 23.19
CA GLN A 844 -10.89 -2.37 23.34
C GLN A 844 -10.98 -2.72 24.82
N VAL A 845 -12.06 -3.39 25.20
CA VAL A 845 -12.36 -3.80 26.57
C VAL A 845 -12.38 -5.31 26.67
N PHE A 846 -11.57 -5.84 27.58
CA PHE A 846 -11.47 -7.27 27.87
C PHE A 846 -11.76 -7.55 29.34
N ASP A 847 -12.08 -8.79 29.67
CA ASP A 847 -11.97 -9.27 31.04
C ASP A 847 -10.51 -9.64 31.40
N THR A 848 -10.27 -9.99 32.66
CA THR A 848 -8.91 -10.34 33.14
C THR A 848 -8.37 -11.67 32.60
N ASP A 849 -9.22 -12.46 31.94
CA ASP A 849 -8.84 -13.70 31.24
C ASP A 849 -8.66 -13.46 29.72
N TRP A 850 -8.69 -12.19 29.30
CA TRP A 850 -8.55 -11.73 27.92
C TRP A 850 -9.72 -12.09 26.99
N ASN A 851 -10.90 -12.41 27.54
CA ASN A 851 -12.10 -12.50 26.72
C ASN A 851 -12.56 -11.08 26.37
N HIS A 852 -12.91 -10.86 25.10
CA HIS A 852 -13.46 -9.59 24.66
C HIS A 852 -14.82 -9.32 25.31
N VAL A 853 -15.03 -8.08 25.73
CA VAL A 853 -16.26 -7.61 26.38
C VAL A 853 -16.95 -6.56 25.51
N SER A 854 -16.22 -5.56 25.03
CA SER A 854 -16.77 -4.45 24.25
C SER A 854 -15.67 -3.72 23.48
N THR A 855 -16.04 -3.02 22.41
CA THR A 855 -15.16 -2.11 21.68
C THR A 855 -15.88 -0.78 21.51
N LEU A 856 -15.25 0.31 21.95
CA LEU A 856 -15.70 1.66 21.66
C LEU A 856 -14.95 2.12 20.40
N SER A 857 -15.65 2.19 19.27
CA SER A 857 -15.06 2.55 17.98
C SER A 857 -16.02 3.40 17.17
N SER A 858 -15.60 4.62 16.84
CA SER A 858 -16.25 5.46 15.83
C SER A 858 -15.25 6.55 15.44
N TYR A 859 -14.91 6.66 14.16
CA TYR A 859 -13.92 7.64 13.72
C TYR A 859 -14.57 9.02 13.52
N GLY A 860 -13.92 10.09 14.02
CA GLY A 860 -14.35 11.47 13.76
C GLY A 860 -14.24 12.41 14.96
N SER A 861 -14.92 13.55 14.85
CA SER A 861 -14.89 14.65 15.83
C SER A 861 -16.19 14.83 16.60
N GLU A 862 -17.25 14.09 16.30
CA GLU A 862 -18.52 14.20 17.04
C GLU A 862 -18.43 13.50 18.41
N PRO A 863 -19.31 13.82 19.37
CA PRO A 863 -19.36 13.13 20.65
C PRO A 863 -19.44 11.60 20.51
N GLY A 864 -18.56 10.87 21.20
CA GLY A 864 -18.45 9.42 21.11
C GLY A 864 -17.54 8.91 19.97
N GLN A 865 -17.02 9.81 19.12
CA GLN A 865 -16.06 9.49 18.06
C GLN A 865 -14.63 9.87 18.45
N PHE A 866 -13.63 9.22 17.87
CA PHE A 866 -12.21 9.41 18.19
C PHE A 866 -11.39 9.76 16.94
N LEU A 867 -10.38 10.61 17.10
CA LEU A 867 -9.36 10.92 16.07
C LEU A 867 -7.93 10.58 16.51
N GLY A 868 -7.69 10.43 17.81
CA GLY A 868 -6.44 9.90 18.33
C GLY A 868 -6.54 9.63 19.82
N VAL A 869 -6.46 8.37 20.22
CA VAL A 869 -6.61 7.95 21.61
C VAL A 869 -5.24 7.66 22.25
N THR A 870 -5.02 8.19 23.45
CA THR A 870 -3.73 8.07 24.17
C THR A 870 -3.95 7.52 25.57
N GLY A 871 -4.09 8.35 26.59
CA GLY A 871 -4.35 7.91 27.96
C GLY A 871 -5.79 7.44 28.17
N VAL A 872 -5.94 6.50 29.10
CA VAL A 872 -7.23 6.01 29.56
C VAL A 872 -7.18 5.77 31.06
N ASP A 873 -8.27 6.09 31.75
CA ASP A 873 -8.44 5.82 33.17
C ASP A 873 -9.86 5.33 33.45
N TYR A 874 -10.00 4.49 34.47
CA TYR A 874 -11.29 3.97 34.92
C TYR A 874 -11.49 4.24 36.40
N ALA A 875 -12.34 5.21 36.70
CA ALA A 875 -12.63 5.65 38.05
C ALA A 875 -14.14 5.87 38.23
N GLU A 876 -14.65 5.61 39.44
CA GLU A 876 -16.04 5.89 39.81
C GLU A 876 -17.09 5.30 38.83
N ASN A 877 -16.81 4.10 38.30
CA ASN A 877 -17.64 3.38 37.32
C ASN A 877 -17.81 4.11 35.97
N LYS A 878 -16.84 4.98 35.63
CA LYS A 878 -16.76 5.69 34.36
C LYS A 878 -15.40 5.45 33.72
N LEU A 879 -15.40 5.41 32.39
CA LEU A 879 -14.21 5.33 31.57
C LEU A 879 -13.89 6.73 31.04
N TYR A 880 -12.67 7.20 31.28
CA TYR A 880 -12.15 8.47 30.81
C TYR A 880 -11.12 8.19 29.72
N VAL A 881 -11.33 8.74 28.53
CA VAL A 881 -10.49 8.49 27.36
C VAL A 881 -9.95 9.81 26.85
N MET A 882 -8.63 9.90 26.72
CA MET A 882 -7.95 11.06 26.16
C MET A 882 -8.00 10.98 24.63
N ASP A 883 -8.81 11.83 23.99
CA ASP A 883 -8.89 11.98 22.54
C ASP A 883 -8.00 13.15 22.11
N THR A 884 -6.69 12.89 22.12
CA THR A 884 -5.60 13.85 21.90
C THR A 884 -5.78 14.68 20.65
N THR A 885 -6.08 14.05 19.51
CA THR A 885 -6.20 14.75 18.22
C THR A 885 -7.42 15.67 18.17
N ASN A 886 -8.50 15.34 18.87
CA ASN A 886 -9.65 16.25 19.02
C ASN A 886 -9.48 17.26 20.17
N HIS A 887 -8.37 17.22 20.90
CA HIS A 887 -8.09 18.11 22.03
C HIS A 887 -9.21 18.06 23.08
N ARG A 888 -9.62 16.86 23.51
CA ARG A 888 -10.72 16.69 24.48
C ARG A 888 -10.63 15.39 25.25
N VAL A 889 -11.12 15.40 26.49
CA VAL A 889 -11.40 14.18 27.25
C VAL A 889 -12.83 13.74 26.95
N GLN A 890 -13.03 12.44 26.73
CA GLN A 890 -14.36 11.83 26.59
C GLN A 890 -14.63 10.90 27.75
N VAL A 891 -15.86 10.94 28.27
CA VAL A 891 -16.28 10.17 29.44
C VAL A 891 -17.42 9.25 29.04
N PHE A 892 -17.32 7.98 29.42
CA PHE A 892 -18.31 6.95 29.16
C PHE A 892 -18.78 6.31 30.44
N THR A 893 -20.06 5.94 30.50
CA THR A 893 -20.65 5.21 31.63
C THR A 893 -20.98 3.79 31.24
N LEU A 894 -20.70 2.84 32.13
CA LEU A 894 -21.11 1.45 31.96
C LEU A 894 -22.63 1.32 32.10
N GLN A 895 -23.26 0.63 31.15
CA GLN A 895 -24.66 0.22 31.21
C GLN A 895 -24.80 -1.29 30.97
N TYR A 896 -25.81 -1.87 31.61
CA TYR A 896 -26.21 -3.27 31.43
C TYR A 896 -27.50 -3.29 30.62
N LEU A 897 -27.40 -3.65 29.34
CA LEU A 897 -28.55 -3.71 28.46
C LEU A 897 -29.12 -5.13 28.46
N PRO A 898 -30.46 -5.32 28.59
CA PRO A 898 -31.09 -6.59 28.31
C PRO A 898 -30.87 -6.93 26.83
N GLN A 899 -30.53 -8.18 26.52
CA GLN A 899 -30.28 -8.67 25.14
C GLN A 899 -31.38 -8.33 24.11
N CYS A 900 -32.59 -7.92 24.54
CA CYS A 900 -33.71 -7.53 23.69
C CYS A 900 -33.83 -6.02 23.39
N PHE A 901 -32.92 -5.17 23.86
CA PHE A 901 -32.96 -3.70 23.68
C PHE A 901 -31.78 -3.19 22.84
N LEU A 902 -31.63 -3.67 21.61
CA LEU A 902 -30.83 -3.00 20.59
C LEU A 902 -31.65 -2.93 19.29
N THR A 903 -32.66 -2.06 19.30
CA THR A 903 -33.27 -1.50 18.08
C THR A 903 -33.53 -0.01 18.34
N PRO A 904 -33.10 0.92 17.47
CA PRO A 904 -33.45 2.32 17.62
C PRO A 904 -34.95 2.50 17.31
N ILE A 905 -35.72 3.03 18.27
CA ILE A 905 -37.08 3.51 17.99
C ILE A 905 -36.94 4.92 17.38
N PRO A 906 -37.36 5.16 16.12
CA PRO A 906 -37.35 6.50 15.56
C PRO A 906 -38.30 7.42 16.34
N SER A 907 -37.80 8.58 16.73
CA SER A 907 -38.57 9.64 17.38
C SER A 907 -39.70 10.14 16.46
N VAL A 908 -40.94 9.89 16.84
CA VAL A 908 -42.11 10.44 16.13
C VAL A 908 -42.32 11.90 16.57
N ALA A 909 -42.11 12.84 15.65
CA ALA A 909 -42.50 14.24 15.82
C ALA A 909 -44.05 14.38 15.87
N PRO A 910 -44.60 15.36 16.62
CA PRO A 910 -46.05 15.54 16.72
C PRO A 910 -46.61 16.12 15.41
N ASN A 911 -47.40 15.33 14.69
CA ASN A 911 -48.14 15.79 13.51
C ASN A 911 -49.22 16.80 13.89
N ALA A 912 -49.09 18.01 13.36
CA ALA A 912 -50.16 18.98 13.28
C ALA A 912 -51.07 18.66 12.08
N GLY A 913 -52.37 18.46 12.35
CA GLY A 913 -53.45 18.92 11.48
C GLY A 913 -53.92 17.97 10.38
N THR A 914 -55.06 17.33 10.61
CA THR A 914 -56.16 17.33 9.62
C THR A 914 -57.49 17.03 10.32
N GLU A 915 -58.35 18.05 10.39
CA GLU A 915 -59.78 17.90 10.68
C GLU A 915 -60.45 17.13 9.54
N ILE A 916 -61.30 16.14 9.86
CA ILE A 916 -62.59 15.92 9.18
C ILE A 916 -63.58 15.39 10.22
N GLY A 917 -64.77 16.00 10.26
CA GLY A 917 -65.74 15.92 11.34
C GLY A 917 -66.84 14.87 11.25
N PHE A 918 -67.61 14.89 12.35
CA PHE A 918 -68.84 14.18 12.74
C PHE A 918 -68.73 12.76 13.28
#